data_AF-A0A8H3HST9-F1
#
_entry.id   AF-A0A8H3HST9-F1
#
_cell.length_a   1.000
_cell.length_b   1.000
_cell.length_c   1.000
_cell.angle_alpha   90.00
_cell.angle_beta   90.00
_cell.angle_gamma   90.00
#
_symmetry.space_group_name_H-M   'P 1'
#
loop_
_entity.id
_entity.type
_entity.pdbx_description
1 polymer ?
#
loop_
_entity_poly.entity_id
_entity_poly.type
_entity_poly.pdbx_seq_one_letter_code
_entity_poly.pdbx_strand_id
1 'polypeptide(L)'
;MTPPLTSTRILTPAENSRRFNEVLTTIGRTQKMMVLCGEDVCLAEGLLVGRLFDEGRLVRYLTESFDGVEERCCPGFSDRVTMLYGDNRQLCCCMTRCRKISVSEARKWDDLFLEGVTVICPDCSRANTKTSKQRRTGTDATRALRPTVQLALGVDILLGPEREGLKAAAETCQLLLIIGTSLKDPDILDLTRELGEIIHSKYGAVVYVNSRSLRGGQSTYDHIDFHLLAEPEVVVDGILFALDQANNESVLVDGGDHMADMWFDLISNEIADVACPEESEYTAPRCAYCSCNIPQYLMPCTKCGLLFCYRRADYLAEMSPSATQETHSDSFTFDLACLVFDRYKQEEPKRTLESIRANFLCPDCWQFESAGLYPHFVRAFSRLTIEESGRPLPRMVILVFYLEQFWPVTKQLCAALSGRWKNNGWPCYVIPIKLESLADRVNTIDNLTWEEKSFDMMVIYVTHGLSNELGYQIAHRQSYRGAQFLDLTLQLWRGLLNSARTKRVFFLCCGYPLLSPKIVHEMQTWINSMGTFDSITGCLNHKMSPGFMVNMMASMSTRLVEKADWASETMFEVWLTDSIARAHSDLLYLAPSRPAEMWLYAPFQSRPLGKPLPDLLQVCHCPKLEGSSASSDATVGRKQWKVTHEGKGGQPISQIKVRAACSRCKQHWQLPSADMVGDLKNIGGQYGVRIPYFISKTHD
;
A
#
# COMPACT_ATOMS: atom_id res chain seq x y z
N MET A 1 2.52 7.06 14.77
CA MET A 1 3.14 6.54 13.53
C MET A 1 2.58 5.16 13.36
N THR A 2 1.73 4.99 12.36
CA THR A 2 0.97 3.79 12.06
C THR A 2 1.90 2.63 11.68
N PRO A 3 1.66 1.39 12.17
CA PRO A 3 2.40 0.22 11.67
C PRO A 3 2.16 0.03 10.16
N PRO A 4 3.09 -0.59 9.42
CA PRO A 4 2.86 -0.92 8.02
C PRO A 4 1.65 -1.84 7.90
N LEU A 5 0.72 -1.48 7.02
CA LEU A 5 -0.49 -2.23 6.70
C LEU A 5 -0.11 -3.68 6.36
N THR A 6 -0.51 -4.61 7.22
CA THR A 6 -0.43 -6.04 6.93
C THR A 6 -1.40 -6.35 5.80
N SER A 7 -1.09 -7.33 4.94
CA SER A 7 -2.06 -7.82 3.96
C SER A 7 -3.38 -8.18 4.63
N THR A 8 -4.51 -7.78 4.04
CA THR A 8 -5.86 -8.10 4.53
C THR A 8 -5.99 -9.57 4.91
N ARG A 9 -6.38 -9.83 6.16
CA ARG A 9 -6.56 -11.19 6.67
C ARG A 9 -7.98 -11.67 6.39
N ILE A 10 -8.09 -12.68 5.53
CA ILE A 10 -9.38 -13.30 5.21
C ILE A 10 -9.69 -14.33 6.30
N LEU A 11 -10.85 -14.19 6.94
CA LEU A 11 -11.33 -15.08 7.99
C LEU A 11 -12.67 -15.68 7.59
N THR A 12 -12.76 -17.00 7.58
CA THR A 12 -14.04 -17.70 7.45
C THR A 12 -14.45 -18.30 8.81
N PRO A 13 -15.76 -18.42 9.10
CA PRO A 13 -16.22 -19.09 10.31
C PRO A 13 -15.73 -20.54 10.42
N ALA A 14 -15.57 -21.22 9.27
CA ALA A 14 -15.18 -22.63 9.21
C ALA A 14 -13.68 -22.84 9.43
N GLU A 15 -12.82 -22.04 8.79
CA GLU A 15 -11.37 -22.24 8.80
C GLU A 15 -10.70 -21.49 9.95
N ASN A 16 -11.28 -20.38 10.40
CA ASN A 16 -10.69 -19.48 11.39
C ASN A 16 -11.63 -19.16 12.56
N SER A 17 -12.49 -20.11 12.96
CA SER A 17 -13.56 -19.92 13.96
C SER A 17 -13.15 -19.11 15.19
N ARG A 18 -12.02 -19.46 15.84
CA ARG A 18 -11.51 -18.74 17.02
C ARG A 18 -11.22 -17.28 16.70
N ARG A 19 -10.46 -17.03 15.63
CA ARG A 19 -10.04 -15.67 15.28
C ARG A 19 -11.19 -14.83 14.75
N PHE A 20 -12.08 -15.46 13.99
CA PHE A 20 -13.33 -14.87 13.55
C PHE A 20 -14.13 -14.37 14.76
N ASN A 21 -14.32 -15.21 15.78
CA ASN A 21 -15.01 -14.84 17.02
C ASN A 21 -14.25 -13.78 17.85
N GLU A 22 -12.91 -13.82 17.88
CA GLU A 22 -12.10 -12.77 18.52
C GLU A 22 -12.29 -11.40 17.84
N VAL A 23 -12.40 -11.37 16.50
CA VAL A 23 -12.73 -10.13 15.76
C VAL A 23 -14.14 -9.67 16.11
N LEU A 24 -15.15 -10.54 16.08
CA LEU A 24 -16.52 -10.18 16.48
C LEU A 24 -16.60 -9.64 17.92
N THR A 25 -15.88 -10.27 18.84
CA THR A 25 -15.82 -9.85 20.25
C THR A 25 -15.17 -8.48 20.39
N THR A 26 -14.10 -8.23 19.63
CA THR A 26 -13.43 -6.92 19.61
C THR A 26 -14.31 -5.84 19.00
N ILE A 27 -15.10 -6.16 17.96
CA ILE A 27 -16.15 -5.27 17.47
C ILE A 27 -17.14 -4.98 18.61
N GLY A 28 -17.69 -5.99 19.27
CA GLY A 28 -18.63 -5.81 20.40
C GLY A 28 -18.08 -4.98 21.57
N ARG A 29 -16.76 -4.91 21.75
CA ARG A 29 -16.11 -4.08 22.78
C ARG A 29 -15.80 -2.65 22.31
N THR A 30 -15.73 -2.40 21.01
CA THR A 30 -15.37 -1.09 20.45
C THR A 30 -16.41 -0.02 20.80
N GLN A 31 -15.93 1.19 21.11
CA GLN A 31 -16.77 2.28 21.66
C GLN A 31 -17.11 3.37 20.65
N LYS A 32 -16.31 3.54 19.59
CA LYS A 32 -16.55 4.54 18.55
C LYS A 32 -16.39 3.93 17.18
N MET A 33 -17.50 3.73 16.49
CA MET A 33 -17.56 3.04 15.20
C MET A 33 -18.09 3.95 14.11
N MET A 34 -17.49 3.85 12.94
CA MET A 34 -18.08 4.29 11.68
C MET A 34 -18.51 3.05 10.90
N VAL A 35 -19.73 3.08 10.35
CA VAL A 35 -20.27 1.95 9.59
C VAL A 35 -20.58 2.42 8.17
N LEU A 36 -20.07 1.69 7.18
CA LEU A 36 -20.42 1.85 5.77
C LEU A 36 -21.19 0.61 5.33
N CYS A 37 -22.37 0.80 4.76
CA CYS A 37 -23.15 -0.29 4.20
C CYS A 37 -23.51 -0.13 2.71
N GLY A 38 -23.46 -1.25 1.98
CA GLY A 38 -23.98 -1.39 0.62
C GLY A 38 -25.50 -1.64 0.57
N GLU A 39 -26.05 -1.59 -0.64
CA GLU A 39 -27.50 -1.69 -0.89
C GLU A 39 -28.10 -3.09 -0.60
N ASP A 40 -27.28 -4.14 -0.59
CA ASP A 40 -27.74 -5.53 -0.56
C ASP A 40 -28.03 -6.09 0.84
N VAL A 41 -27.82 -5.32 1.92
CA VAL A 41 -27.97 -5.84 3.29
C VAL A 41 -29.34 -5.47 3.87
N CYS A 42 -30.13 -6.50 4.20
CA CYS A 42 -31.51 -6.35 4.65
C CYS A 42 -31.65 -5.91 6.13
N LEU A 43 -32.91 -5.68 6.56
CA LEU A 43 -33.45 -5.29 7.89
C LEU A 43 -32.64 -5.64 9.16
N ALA A 44 -31.82 -6.70 9.17
CA ALA A 44 -30.89 -7.02 10.26
C ALA A 44 -29.90 -5.88 10.56
N GLU A 45 -29.63 -5.03 9.57
CA GLU A 45 -28.82 -3.82 9.72
C GLU A 45 -29.43 -2.79 10.67
N GLY A 46 -30.75 -2.54 10.52
CA GLY A 46 -31.46 -1.57 11.33
C GLY A 46 -31.39 -1.93 12.81
N LEU A 47 -31.31 -3.23 13.13
CA LEU A 47 -31.13 -3.73 14.49
C LEU A 47 -29.71 -3.44 15.01
N LEU A 48 -28.66 -3.78 14.25
CA LEU A 48 -27.28 -3.50 14.66
C LEU A 48 -27.02 -2.00 14.78
N VAL A 49 -27.37 -1.25 13.76
CA VAL A 49 -27.08 0.18 13.66
C VAL A 49 -27.92 0.96 14.69
N GLY A 50 -29.19 0.60 14.86
CA GLY A 50 -30.03 1.13 15.92
C GLY A 50 -29.46 0.85 17.31
N ARG A 51 -28.99 -0.39 17.54
CA ARG A 51 -28.35 -0.75 18.82
C ARG A 51 -27.06 0.03 19.08
N LEU A 52 -26.18 0.14 18.09
CA LEU A 52 -24.95 0.92 18.20
C LEU A 52 -25.22 2.41 18.43
N PHE A 53 -26.31 2.93 17.87
CA PHE A 53 -26.76 4.30 18.10
C PHE A 53 -27.27 4.49 19.54
N ASP A 54 -28.16 3.61 20.00
CA ASP A 54 -28.75 3.66 21.35
C ASP A 54 -27.69 3.55 22.45
N GLU A 55 -26.64 2.75 22.22
CA GLU A 55 -25.48 2.64 23.12
C GLU A 55 -24.45 3.78 22.96
N GLY A 56 -24.67 4.74 22.06
CA GLY A 56 -23.77 5.88 21.84
C GLY A 56 -22.43 5.52 21.19
N ARG A 57 -22.36 4.34 20.55
CA ARG A 57 -21.15 3.80 19.91
C ARG A 57 -21.00 4.20 18.45
N LEU A 58 -22.11 4.39 17.75
CA LEU A 58 -22.11 4.79 16.34
C LEU A 58 -21.76 6.27 16.17
N VAL A 59 -20.63 6.59 15.56
CA VAL A 59 -20.23 7.98 15.25
C VAL A 59 -20.89 8.47 13.97
N ARG A 60 -20.81 7.67 12.90
CA ARG A 60 -21.39 7.97 11.59
C ARG A 60 -21.82 6.69 10.88
N TYR A 61 -22.94 6.76 10.17
CA TYR A 61 -23.45 5.70 9.30
C TYR A 61 -23.46 6.22 7.87
N LEU A 62 -22.79 5.50 6.97
CA LEU A 62 -22.72 5.78 5.55
C LEU A 62 -23.47 4.66 4.84
N THR A 63 -24.37 5.01 3.93
CA THR A 63 -25.17 4.03 3.18
C THR A 63 -25.12 4.34 1.69
N GLU A 64 -24.97 3.31 0.88
CA GLU A 64 -25.19 3.38 -0.56
C GLU A 64 -26.70 3.41 -0.89
N SER A 65 -27.57 2.97 0.04
CA SER A 65 -29.02 3.11 -0.13
C SER A 65 -29.45 4.58 -0.11
N PHE A 66 -30.50 4.85 -0.87
CA PHE A 66 -31.13 6.16 -0.97
C PHE A 66 -32.62 6.15 -0.57
N ASP A 67 -33.13 5.02 -0.07
CA ASP A 67 -34.54 4.85 0.29
C ASP A 67 -34.92 5.51 1.62
N GLY A 68 -33.92 5.78 2.47
CA GLY A 68 -34.05 6.42 3.77
C GLY A 68 -34.81 5.59 4.79
N VAL A 69 -34.73 4.26 4.68
CA VAL A 69 -35.27 3.31 5.66
C VAL A 69 -34.56 3.45 7.01
N GLU A 70 -33.27 3.73 7.00
CA GLU A 70 -32.41 3.73 8.19
C GLU A 70 -32.77 4.87 9.14
N GLU A 71 -33.21 6.01 8.61
CA GLU A 71 -33.72 7.13 9.41
C GLU A 71 -35.04 6.85 10.12
N ARG A 72 -35.77 5.80 9.72
CA ARG A 72 -37.01 5.40 10.40
C ARG A 72 -36.75 4.53 11.63
N CYS A 73 -35.53 3.98 11.77
CA CYS A 73 -35.21 3.03 12.81
C CYS A 73 -35.12 3.67 14.20
N CYS A 74 -34.49 4.84 14.33
CA CYS A 74 -34.32 5.53 15.63
C CYS A 74 -34.52 7.07 15.52
N PRO A 75 -35.24 7.71 16.46
CA PRO A 75 -35.32 9.18 16.51
C PRO A 75 -33.94 9.82 16.70
N GLY A 76 -33.63 10.87 15.93
CA GLY A 76 -32.33 11.57 15.98
C GLY A 76 -31.22 10.89 15.17
N PHE A 77 -31.51 9.76 14.52
CA PHE A 77 -30.56 9.03 13.70
C PHE A 77 -30.14 9.80 12.43
N SER A 78 -31.03 10.61 11.85
CA SER A 78 -30.80 11.41 10.64
C SER A 78 -29.52 12.25 10.69
N ASP A 79 -29.16 12.78 11.87
CA ASP A 79 -27.96 13.60 12.03
C ASP A 79 -26.66 12.80 11.89
N ARG A 80 -26.70 11.47 11.95
CA ARG A 80 -25.54 10.56 11.83
C ARG A 80 -25.50 9.80 10.50
N VAL A 81 -26.55 9.86 9.70
CA VAL A 81 -26.65 9.19 8.40
C VAL A 81 -26.06 10.06 7.30
N THR A 82 -25.35 9.42 6.38
CA THR A 82 -24.86 10.01 5.13
C THR A 82 -25.24 9.09 3.98
N MET A 83 -26.20 9.51 3.15
CA MET A 83 -26.63 8.76 1.96
C MET A 83 -25.73 9.14 0.80
N LEU A 84 -24.84 8.22 0.41
CA LEU A 84 -23.74 8.52 -0.50
C LEU A 84 -24.21 8.91 -1.91
N TYR A 85 -25.30 8.29 -2.38
CA TYR A 85 -25.90 8.60 -3.67
C TYR A 85 -27.07 9.58 -3.58
N GLY A 86 -27.32 10.19 -2.42
CA GLY A 86 -28.40 11.16 -2.20
C GLY A 86 -29.67 10.55 -1.57
N ASP A 87 -30.71 11.38 -1.42
CA ASP A 87 -31.92 11.04 -0.65
C ASP A 87 -33.16 11.03 -1.57
N ASN A 88 -33.83 9.88 -1.68
CA ASN A 88 -35.03 9.72 -2.51
C ASN A 88 -36.26 10.40 -1.90
N ARG A 89 -36.24 10.73 -0.61
CA ARG A 89 -37.33 11.43 0.08
C ARG A 89 -37.30 12.93 -0.17
N GLN A 90 -36.22 13.44 -0.76
CA GLN A 90 -36.07 14.83 -1.17
C GLN A 90 -36.19 14.96 -2.68
N LEU A 91 -36.78 16.06 -3.13
CA LEU A 91 -36.91 16.36 -4.55
C LEU A 91 -36.04 17.57 -4.91
N CYS A 92 -35.53 17.59 -6.14
CA CYS A 92 -34.94 18.78 -6.74
C CYS A 92 -35.50 18.98 -8.14
N CYS A 93 -35.52 20.23 -8.59
CA CYS A 93 -35.85 20.54 -9.97
C CYS A 93 -34.65 20.26 -10.87
N CYS A 94 -34.89 19.79 -12.09
CA CYS A 94 -33.86 19.63 -13.11
C CYS A 94 -33.19 20.96 -13.53
N MET A 95 -33.78 22.11 -13.21
CA MET A 95 -33.14 23.42 -13.41
C MET A 95 -31.97 23.60 -12.43
N THR A 96 -30.78 23.85 -12.99
CA THR A 96 -29.59 24.21 -12.21
C THR A 96 -29.87 25.41 -11.30
N ARG A 97 -29.47 25.33 -10.02
CA ARG A 97 -29.64 26.35 -8.97
C ARG A 97 -31.06 26.52 -8.41
N CYS A 98 -32.02 25.68 -8.81
CA CYS A 98 -33.28 25.61 -8.09
C CYS A 98 -33.07 25.02 -6.69
N ARG A 99 -33.84 25.51 -5.70
CA ARG A 99 -33.79 25.02 -4.33
C ARG A 99 -34.26 23.56 -4.26
N LYS A 100 -33.62 22.76 -3.39
CA LYS A 100 -34.11 21.44 -3.00
C LYS A 100 -35.43 21.58 -2.23
N ILE A 101 -36.38 20.70 -2.49
CA ILE A 101 -37.66 20.59 -1.80
C ILE A 101 -37.46 19.67 -0.60
N SER A 102 -37.91 20.13 0.57
CA SER A 102 -37.75 19.38 1.82
C SER A 102 -38.60 18.11 1.84
N VAL A 103 -38.25 17.14 2.71
CA VAL A 103 -38.97 15.85 2.82
C VAL A 103 -40.46 16.05 3.09
N SER A 104 -40.85 16.99 3.95
CA SER A 104 -42.27 17.24 4.27
C SER A 104 -43.06 17.84 3.10
N GLU A 105 -42.40 18.59 2.23
CA GLU A 105 -43.00 19.15 1.02
C GLU A 105 -43.00 18.14 -0.14
N ALA A 106 -41.97 17.29 -0.23
CA ALA A 106 -41.86 16.23 -1.21
C ALA A 106 -43.02 15.24 -1.10
N ARG A 107 -43.42 14.87 0.13
CA ARG A 107 -44.54 13.96 0.42
C ARG A 107 -45.88 14.35 -0.22
N LYS A 108 -46.08 15.64 -0.51
CA LYS A 108 -47.31 16.13 -1.16
C LYS A 108 -47.45 15.65 -2.61
N TRP A 109 -46.36 15.15 -3.18
CA TRP A 109 -46.26 14.71 -4.56
C TRP A 109 -46.21 13.18 -4.71
N ASP A 110 -46.16 12.43 -3.60
CA ASP A 110 -45.98 10.97 -3.61
C ASP A 110 -47.06 10.26 -4.41
N ASP A 111 -48.34 10.62 -4.21
CA ASP A 111 -49.47 10.03 -4.94
C ASP A 111 -49.33 10.20 -6.47
N LEU A 112 -48.86 11.37 -6.91
CA LEU A 112 -48.64 11.64 -8.34
C LEU A 112 -47.47 10.81 -8.89
N PHE A 113 -46.39 10.63 -8.13
CA PHE A 113 -45.30 9.76 -8.56
C PHE A 113 -45.71 8.29 -8.64
N LEU A 114 -46.55 7.82 -7.70
CA LEU A 114 -47.11 6.47 -7.73
C LEU A 114 -48.01 6.24 -8.96
N GLU A 115 -48.70 7.28 -9.41
CA GLU A 115 -49.47 7.28 -10.65
C GLU A 115 -48.61 7.40 -11.93
N GLY A 116 -47.27 7.53 -11.79
CA GLY A 116 -46.34 7.70 -12.91
C GLY A 116 -46.36 9.10 -13.52
N VAL A 117 -46.93 10.10 -12.83
CA VAL A 117 -47.06 11.47 -13.31
C VAL A 117 -45.75 12.23 -13.13
N THR A 118 -45.29 12.89 -14.19
CA THR A 118 -44.16 13.82 -14.10
C THR A 118 -44.61 15.14 -13.45
N VAL A 119 -44.12 15.40 -12.24
CA VAL A 119 -44.45 16.62 -11.49
C VAL A 119 -43.54 17.77 -11.92
N ILE A 120 -44.12 18.93 -12.23
CA ILE A 120 -43.37 20.13 -12.62
C ILE A 120 -43.14 21.03 -11.41
N CYS A 121 -41.91 21.53 -11.27
CA CYS A 121 -41.53 22.45 -10.20
C CYS A 121 -42.41 23.71 -10.21
N PRO A 122 -43.20 23.98 -9.16
CA PRO A 122 -44.11 25.13 -9.13
C PRO A 122 -43.36 26.47 -9.14
N ASP A 123 -42.18 26.53 -8.53
CA ASP A 123 -41.37 27.75 -8.48
C ASP A 123 -40.77 28.10 -9.83
N CYS A 124 -40.12 27.13 -10.50
CA CYS A 124 -39.58 27.32 -11.84
C CYS A 124 -40.69 27.51 -12.89
N SER A 125 -41.85 26.89 -12.70
CA SER A 125 -43.01 27.08 -13.57
C SER A 125 -43.55 28.51 -13.48
N ARG A 126 -43.71 29.05 -12.26
CA ARG A 126 -44.12 30.45 -12.04
C ARG A 126 -43.11 31.47 -12.56
N ALA A 127 -41.81 31.20 -12.33
CA ALA A 127 -40.73 32.07 -12.82
C ALA A 127 -40.63 32.07 -14.35
N ASN A 128 -41.11 31.02 -15.03
CA ASN A 128 -41.14 30.93 -16.49
C ASN A 128 -42.40 31.57 -17.11
N THR A 129 -42.75 32.77 -16.64
CA THR A 129 -43.83 33.56 -17.25
C THR A 129 -43.34 34.05 -18.62
N LYS A 130 -43.89 33.47 -19.69
CA LYS A 130 -43.60 33.83 -21.09
C LYS A 130 -43.86 35.31 -21.32
N THR A 131 -42.82 36.15 -21.25
CA THR A 131 -42.86 37.46 -21.88
C THR A 131 -42.71 37.23 -23.39
N SER A 132 -43.56 37.86 -24.20
CA SER A 132 -43.69 37.67 -25.65
C SER A 132 -42.43 37.90 -26.49
N LYS A 133 -41.29 38.22 -25.86
CA LYS A 133 -39.98 38.50 -26.49
C LYS A 133 -38.85 37.56 -26.09
N GLN A 134 -39.02 36.63 -25.14
CA GLN A 134 -37.93 35.73 -24.74
C GLN A 134 -37.97 34.40 -25.54
N ARG A 135 -36.89 34.15 -26.28
CA ARG A 135 -36.63 32.87 -26.96
C ARG A 135 -36.71 31.71 -25.96
N ARG A 136 -37.42 30.64 -26.36
CA ARG A 136 -37.61 29.32 -25.70
C ARG A 136 -36.69 29.05 -24.49
N THR A 137 -37.09 29.48 -23.29
CA THR A 137 -36.45 29.10 -22.02
C THR A 137 -37.06 27.79 -21.51
N GLY A 138 -36.37 26.67 -21.75
CA GLY A 138 -36.60 25.36 -21.10
C GLY A 138 -37.89 24.61 -21.47
N THR A 139 -37.79 23.31 -21.73
CA THR A 139 -38.94 22.39 -21.85
C THR A 139 -39.49 22.03 -20.47
N ASP A 140 -40.71 21.48 -20.39
CA ASP A 140 -41.25 20.99 -19.11
C ASP A 140 -40.35 19.94 -18.45
N ALA A 141 -39.65 19.13 -19.25
CA ALA A 141 -38.62 18.20 -18.78
C ALA A 141 -37.49 18.90 -17.99
N THR A 142 -37.07 20.10 -18.40
CA THR A 142 -36.05 20.87 -17.65
C THR A 142 -36.56 21.41 -16.32
N ARG A 143 -37.88 21.51 -16.13
CA ARG A 143 -38.53 21.97 -14.91
C ARG A 143 -39.15 20.84 -14.09
N ALA A 144 -38.97 19.59 -14.50
CA ALA A 144 -39.49 18.45 -13.76
C ALA A 144 -38.81 18.33 -12.39
N LEU A 145 -39.58 17.90 -11.40
CA LEU A 145 -39.07 17.44 -10.13
C LEU A 145 -38.55 16.02 -10.28
N ARG A 146 -37.40 15.75 -9.67
CA ARG A 146 -36.78 14.45 -9.58
C ARG A 146 -36.26 14.20 -8.17
N PRO A 147 -36.07 12.94 -7.75
CA PRO A 147 -35.34 12.62 -6.53
C PRO A 147 -33.95 13.27 -6.51
N THR A 148 -33.44 13.56 -5.30
CA THR A 148 -32.06 14.06 -5.13
C THR A 148 -30.99 12.98 -5.24
N VAL A 149 -31.36 11.81 -5.77
CA VAL A 149 -30.47 10.67 -6.03
C VAL A 149 -29.58 10.96 -7.25
N GLN A 150 -28.36 10.46 -7.22
CA GLN A 150 -27.32 10.61 -8.24
C GLN A 150 -26.77 9.23 -8.63
N LEU A 151 -26.37 9.09 -9.89
CA LEU A 151 -25.76 7.85 -10.41
C LEU A 151 -24.30 7.67 -10.01
N ALA A 152 -23.69 8.71 -9.45
CA ALA A 152 -22.30 8.75 -8.99
C ALA A 152 -22.26 9.61 -7.72
N LEU A 153 -21.18 9.51 -6.95
CA LEU A 153 -21.01 10.32 -5.74
C LEU A 153 -21.08 11.81 -6.08
N GLY A 154 -21.86 12.54 -5.27
CA GLY A 154 -22.00 13.98 -5.43
C GLY A 154 -20.69 14.72 -5.18
N VAL A 155 -20.54 15.89 -5.81
CA VAL A 155 -19.36 16.77 -5.62
C VAL A 155 -19.12 17.09 -4.13
N ASP A 156 -20.18 17.17 -3.33
CA ASP A 156 -20.08 17.44 -1.89
C ASP A 156 -19.37 16.31 -1.10
N ILE A 157 -19.51 15.06 -1.54
CA ILE A 157 -18.88 13.85 -0.97
C ILE A 157 -17.51 13.59 -1.61
N LEU A 158 -17.31 13.98 -2.86
CA LEU A 158 -16.02 13.84 -3.54
C LEU A 158 -15.00 14.89 -3.09
N LEU A 159 -15.40 16.16 -2.98
CA LEU A 159 -14.49 17.29 -2.77
C LEU A 159 -15.05 18.37 -1.82
N GLY A 160 -16.26 18.19 -1.31
CA GLY A 160 -16.97 19.23 -0.56
C GLY A 160 -16.91 19.06 0.96
N PRO A 161 -17.71 19.88 1.67
CA PRO A 161 -17.68 19.94 3.13
C PRO A 161 -18.19 18.66 3.80
N GLU A 162 -18.99 17.86 3.10
CA GLU A 162 -19.50 16.60 3.63
C GLU A 162 -18.37 15.57 3.77
N ARG A 163 -17.45 15.50 2.80
CA ARG A 163 -16.24 14.67 2.90
C ARG A 163 -15.36 15.04 4.08
N GLU A 164 -15.12 16.33 4.29
CA GLU A 164 -14.33 16.82 5.43
C GLU A 164 -15.04 16.54 6.77
N GLY A 165 -16.37 16.59 6.79
CA GLY A 165 -17.18 16.16 7.93
C GLY A 165 -17.01 14.66 8.24
N LEU A 166 -16.97 13.81 7.22
CA LEU A 166 -16.70 12.38 7.38
C LEU A 166 -15.28 12.12 7.92
N LYS A 167 -14.29 12.85 7.42
CA LYS A 167 -12.89 12.75 7.90
C LYS A 167 -12.77 13.18 9.36
N ALA A 168 -13.40 14.29 9.74
CA ALA A 168 -13.45 14.75 11.13
C ALA A 168 -14.16 13.74 12.05
N ALA A 169 -15.21 13.08 11.56
CA ALA A 169 -15.85 11.99 12.30
C ALA A 169 -14.91 10.77 12.45
N ALA A 170 -14.19 10.40 11.39
CA ALA A 170 -13.24 9.29 11.38
C ALA A 170 -12.08 9.50 12.37
N GLU A 171 -11.65 10.75 12.60
CA GLU A 171 -10.62 11.07 13.61
C GLU A 171 -11.00 10.66 15.04
N THR A 172 -12.29 10.47 15.30
CA THR A 172 -12.84 10.04 16.61
C THR A 172 -13.18 8.55 16.66
N CYS A 173 -13.03 7.83 15.54
CA CYS A 173 -13.41 6.44 15.42
C CYS A 173 -12.24 5.50 15.73
N GLN A 174 -12.59 4.34 16.29
CA GLN A 174 -11.68 3.22 16.55
C GLN A 174 -11.84 2.11 15.49
N LEU A 175 -12.98 2.07 14.81
CA LEU A 175 -13.31 1.05 13.83
C LEU A 175 -14.05 1.67 12.65
N LEU A 176 -13.63 1.32 11.44
CA LEU A 176 -14.45 1.39 10.23
C LEU A 176 -14.97 -0.01 9.92
N LEU A 177 -16.28 -0.20 10.00
CA LEU A 177 -16.95 -1.45 9.67
C LEU A 177 -17.65 -1.31 8.32
N ILE A 178 -17.18 -2.05 7.32
CA ILE A 178 -17.68 -2.03 5.95
C ILE A 178 -18.48 -3.31 5.72
N ILE A 179 -19.78 -3.21 5.48
CA ILE A 179 -20.68 -4.37 5.37
C ILE A 179 -21.38 -4.35 4.02
N GLY A 180 -21.38 -5.50 3.32
CA GLY A 180 -22.23 -5.74 2.15
C GLY A 180 -21.96 -4.90 0.91
N THR A 181 -21.03 -3.95 0.94
CA THR A 181 -20.59 -3.22 -0.26
C THR A 181 -19.59 -4.05 -1.06
N SER A 182 -19.62 -3.91 -2.39
CA SER A 182 -18.72 -4.64 -3.28
C SER A 182 -17.35 -3.97 -3.48
N LEU A 183 -17.18 -2.73 -3.00
CA LEU A 183 -15.98 -1.89 -3.19
C LEU A 183 -15.45 -1.87 -4.64
N LYS A 184 -16.35 -2.01 -5.62
CA LYS A 184 -16.04 -1.92 -7.05
C LYS A 184 -16.00 -0.48 -7.55
N ASP A 185 -16.76 0.40 -6.91
CA ASP A 185 -16.76 1.81 -7.21
C ASP A 185 -15.44 2.43 -6.71
N PRO A 186 -14.63 3.03 -7.61
CA PRO A 186 -13.34 3.60 -7.24
C PRO A 186 -13.49 4.77 -6.26
N ASP A 187 -14.56 5.54 -6.32
CA ASP A 187 -14.76 6.70 -5.45
C ASP A 187 -15.12 6.24 -4.02
N ILE A 188 -15.91 5.17 -3.89
CA ILE A 188 -16.17 4.52 -2.60
C ILE A 188 -14.89 3.91 -2.03
N LEU A 189 -14.11 3.20 -2.86
CA LEU A 189 -12.84 2.60 -2.44
C LEU A 189 -11.82 3.67 -1.99
N ASP A 190 -11.75 4.79 -2.70
CA ASP A 190 -10.88 5.91 -2.33
C ASP A 190 -11.36 6.58 -1.03
N LEU A 191 -12.67 6.69 -0.82
CA LEU A 191 -13.25 7.14 0.43
C LEU A 191 -12.91 6.18 1.59
N THR A 192 -13.11 4.87 1.44
CA THR A 192 -12.79 3.90 2.50
C THR A 192 -11.30 3.86 2.81
N ARG A 193 -10.43 4.05 1.80
CA ARG A 193 -8.99 4.16 2.01
C ARG A 193 -8.63 5.38 2.84
N GLU A 194 -9.17 6.55 2.49
CA GLU A 194 -8.90 7.79 3.22
C GLU A 194 -9.41 7.72 4.67
N LEU A 195 -10.62 7.20 4.88
CA LEU A 195 -11.18 7.01 6.23
C LEU A 195 -10.38 5.97 7.02
N GLY A 196 -9.97 4.88 6.37
CA GLY A 196 -9.11 3.84 6.95
C GLY A 196 -7.77 4.39 7.41
N GLU A 197 -7.08 5.17 6.57
CA GLU A 197 -5.81 5.83 6.93
C GLU A 197 -5.94 6.73 8.17
N ILE A 198 -7.03 7.48 8.27
CA ILE A 198 -7.31 8.35 9.43
C ILE A 198 -7.51 7.50 10.70
N ILE A 199 -8.33 6.45 10.62
CA ILE A 199 -8.63 5.57 11.76
C ILE A 199 -7.38 4.80 12.20
N HIS A 200 -6.60 4.29 11.24
CA HIS A 200 -5.33 3.63 11.53
C HIS A 200 -4.35 4.57 12.21
N SER A 201 -4.31 5.87 11.85
CA SER A 201 -3.45 6.86 12.51
C SER A 201 -3.67 6.96 14.03
N LYS A 202 -4.82 6.45 14.52
CA LYS A 202 -5.23 6.34 15.92
C LYS A 202 -5.18 4.90 16.48
N TYR A 203 -4.50 3.99 15.79
CA TYR A 203 -4.45 2.56 16.10
C TYR A 203 -5.81 1.85 16.06
N GLY A 204 -6.78 2.43 15.33
CA GLY A 204 -8.03 1.75 15.02
C GLY A 204 -7.86 0.67 13.96
N ALA A 205 -8.98 0.08 13.53
CA ALA A 205 -9.00 -0.97 12.52
C ALA A 205 -10.06 -0.72 11.43
N VAL A 206 -9.91 -1.42 10.32
CA VAL A 206 -10.88 -1.51 9.23
C VAL A 206 -11.26 -2.97 9.03
N VAL A 207 -12.56 -3.26 9.20
CA VAL A 207 -13.12 -4.61 9.01
C VAL A 207 -14.09 -4.58 7.85
N TYR A 208 -13.88 -5.47 6.89
CA TYR A 208 -14.73 -5.67 5.73
C TYR A 208 -15.51 -6.98 5.86
N VAL A 209 -16.81 -6.92 5.62
CA VAL A 209 -17.76 -8.03 5.78
C VAL A 209 -18.51 -8.21 4.48
N ASN A 210 -18.32 -9.36 3.83
CA ASN A 210 -19.08 -9.71 2.63
C ASN A 210 -19.04 -11.23 2.42
N SER A 211 -20.08 -11.79 1.79
CA SER A 211 -20.09 -13.19 1.37
C SER A 211 -19.17 -13.46 0.17
N ARG A 212 -18.70 -12.40 -0.49
CA ARG A 212 -17.81 -12.48 -1.64
C ARG A 212 -16.42 -11.96 -1.32
N SER A 213 -15.41 -12.67 -1.82
CA SER A 213 -14.02 -12.24 -1.66
C SER A 213 -13.71 -10.95 -2.42
N LEU A 214 -12.88 -10.10 -1.81
CA LEU A 214 -12.30 -8.92 -2.43
C LEU A 214 -11.60 -9.30 -3.74
N ARG A 215 -11.92 -8.59 -4.83
CA ARG A 215 -11.38 -8.87 -6.17
C ARG A 215 -10.39 -7.79 -6.57
N GLY A 216 -9.10 -8.11 -6.62
CA GLY A 216 -8.07 -7.17 -7.02
C GLY A 216 -6.68 -7.58 -6.53
N GLY A 217 -5.66 -6.82 -6.91
CA GLY A 217 -4.31 -7.02 -6.37
C GLY A 217 -4.29 -6.68 -4.87
N GLN A 218 -3.43 -7.36 -4.10
CA GLN A 218 -3.35 -7.23 -2.64
C GLN A 218 -3.04 -5.81 -2.15
N SER A 219 -2.45 -4.96 -3.01
CA SER A 219 -2.21 -3.54 -2.75
C SER A 219 -3.46 -2.64 -2.87
N THR A 220 -4.57 -3.14 -3.39
CA THR A 220 -5.79 -2.35 -3.64
C THR A 220 -6.56 -2.11 -2.34
N TYR A 221 -6.49 -3.09 -1.44
CA TYR A 221 -7.27 -3.21 -0.20
C TYR A 221 -6.37 -3.24 1.04
N ASP A 222 -5.14 -2.74 0.93
CA ASP A 222 -4.15 -2.71 2.01
C ASP A 222 -4.66 -2.00 3.27
N HIS A 223 -5.53 -1.01 3.13
CA HIS A 223 -6.23 -0.34 4.24
C HIS A 223 -7.25 -1.21 4.99
N ILE A 224 -7.52 -2.46 4.57
CA ILE A 224 -8.47 -3.38 5.24
C ILE A 224 -7.66 -4.40 6.05
N ASP A 225 -7.85 -4.42 7.38
CA ASP A 225 -7.12 -5.32 8.28
C ASP A 225 -7.70 -6.73 8.28
N PHE A 226 -9.04 -6.83 8.39
CA PHE A 226 -9.77 -8.10 8.42
C PHE A 226 -10.87 -8.11 7.38
N HIS A 227 -10.97 -9.23 6.66
CA HIS A 227 -12.07 -9.53 5.77
C HIS A 227 -12.80 -10.76 6.31
N LEU A 228 -13.99 -10.53 6.91
CA LEU A 228 -14.88 -11.58 7.37
C LEU A 228 -15.68 -12.09 6.17
N LEU A 229 -15.21 -13.21 5.59
CA LEU A 229 -15.83 -13.84 4.44
C LEU A 229 -16.99 -14.73 4.90
N ALA A 230 -18.16 -14.12 5.05
CA ALA A 230 -19.40 -14.73 5.51
C ALA A 230 -20.61 -13.89 5.07
N GLU A 231 -21.80 -14.47 5.13
CA GLU A 231 -23.03 -13.69 4.91
C GLU A 231 -23.14 -12.56 5.95
N PRO A 232 -23.44 -11.31 5.54
CA PRO A 232 -23.56 -10.17 6.44
C PRO A 232 -24.44 -10.44 7.66
N GLU A 233 -25.57 -11.12 7.50
CA GLU A 233 -26.51 -11.45 8.58
C GLU A 233 -25.84 -12.29 9.68
N VAL A 234 -25.02 -13.28 9.31
CA VAL A 234 -24.30 -14.14 10.26
C VAL A 234 -23.31 -13.32 11.09
N VAL A 235 -22.65 -12.35 10.45
CA VAL A 235 -21.70 -11.46 11.11
C VAL A 235 -22.42 -10.47 12.02
N VAL A 236 -23.53 -9.90 11.55
CA VAL A 236 -24.39 -8.99 12.31
C VAL A 236 -24.91 -9.67 13.58
N ASP A 237 -25.45 -10.88 13.47
CA ASP A 237 -25.91 -11.66 14.63
C ASP A 237 -24.77 -11.94 15.61
N GLY A 238 -23.59 -12.27 15.09
CA GLY A 238 -22.38 -12.46 15.89
C GLY A 238 -21.93 -11.20 16.63
N ILE A 239 -22.03 -10.02 15.99
CA ILE A 239 -21.72 -8.73 16.62
C ILE A 239 -22.76 -8.39 17.69
N LEU A 240 -24.05 -8.59 17.43
CA LEU A 240 -25.12 -8.36 18.41
C LEU A 240 -24.92 -9.23 19.66
N PHE A 241 -24.61 -10.51 19.46
CA PHE A 241 -24.29 -11.42 20.56
C PHE A 241 -23.05 -10.95 21.36
N ALA A 242 -22.01 -10.48 20.67
CA ALA A 242 -20.82 -9.93 21.32
C ALA A 242 -21.10 -8.63 22.10
N LEU A 243 -21.99 -7.77 21.60
CA LEU A 243 -22.46 -6.57 22.31
C LEU A 243 -23.19 -6.93 23.60
N ASP A 244 -24.07 -7.95 23.57
CA ASP A 244 -24.77 -8.44 24.75
C ASP A 244 -23.80 -8.98 25.81
N GLN A 245 -22.77 -9.73 25.40
CA GLN A 245 -21.73 -10.18 26.33
C GLN A 245 -20.96 -9.02 26.94
N ALA A 246 -20.53 -8.05 26.12
CA ALA A 246 -19.78 -6.89 26.59
C ALA A 246 -20.57 -6.04 27.60
N ASN A 247 -21.88 -5.95 27.45
CA ASN A 247 -22.75 -5.21 28.39
C ASN A 247 -22.96 -5.95 29.71
N ASN A 248 -22.93 -7.29 29.71
CA ASN A 248 -23.05 -8.11 30.91
C ASN A 248 -21.73 -8.17 31.70
N GLU A 249 -20.60 -8.11 31.00
CA GLU A 249 -19.26 -7.93 31.58
C GLU A 249 -19.07 -6.49 32.06
N SER A 250 -19.78 -6.10 33.13
CA SER A 250 -19.60 -4.82 33.85
C SER A 250 -18.23 -4.73 34.53
N VAL A 251 -17.15 -4.75 33.74
CA VAL A 251 -15.79 -4.67 34.24
C VAL A 251 -15.37 -3.21 34.26
N LEU A 252 -15.15 -2.74 35.49
CA LEU A 252 -14.39 -1.58 35.91
C LEU A 252 -13.03 -1.52 35.17
N VAL A 253 -13.00 -0.99 33.94
CA VAL A 253 -11.74 -0.59 33.29
C VAL A 253 -11.67 0.93 33.37
N ASP A 254 -10.87 1.39 34.33
CA ASP A 254 -10.61 2.80 34.58
C ASP A 254 -9.80 3.39 33.41
N GLY A 255 -10.33 4.45 32.78
CA GLY A 255 -9.57 5.46 32.05
C GLY A 255 -8.77 5.07 30.78
N GLY A 256 -9.39 5.26 29.62
CA GLY A 256 -8.85 6.21 28.62
C GLY A 256 -8.04 5.72 27.41
N ASP A 257 -7.14 4.73 27.53
CA ASP A 257 -6.19 4.44 26.43
C ASP A 257 -6.07 2.95 26.01
N HIS A 258 -6.50 2.01 26.84
CA HIS A 258 -6.31 0.57 26.60
C HIS A 258 -7.14 -0.03 25.45
N MET A 259 -8.09 0.72 24.90
CA MET A 259 -8.96 0.24 23.83
C MET A 259 -8.34 0.39 22.44
N ALA A 260 -7.46 1.37 22.22
CA ALA A 260 -6.70 1.49 20.98
C ALA A 260 -5.66 0.37 20.87
N ASP A 261 -5.10 -0.04 22.02
CA ASP A 261 -4.19 -1.17 22.13
C ASP A 261 -4.85 -2.50 21.72
N MET A 262 -6.18 -2.65 21.90
CA MET A 262 -6.87 -3.90 21.60
C MET A 262 -6.86 -4.26 20.11
N TRP A 263 -7.10 -3.27 19.23
CA TRP A 263 -7.06 -3.46 17.80
C TRP A 263 -5.62 -3.63 17.33
N PHE A 264 -4.70 -2.86 17.90
CA PHE A 264 -3.27 -3.02 17.65
C PHE A 264 -2.78 -4.43 18.00
N ASP A 265 -3.15 -4.96 19.16
CA ASP A 265 -2.80 -6.31 19.60
C ASP A 265 -3.47 -7.38 18.73
N LEU A 266 -4.74 -7.19 18.35
CA LEU A 266 -5.44 -8.10 17.46
C LEU A 266 -4.87 -8.06 16.03
N ILE A 267 -4.41 -6.92 15.55
CA ILE A 267 -3.74 -6.84 14.24
C ILE A 267 -2.33 -7.43 14.36
N SER A 268 -1.62 -7.20 15.44
CA SER A 268 -0.21 -7.61 15.60
C SER A 268 -0.03 -9.09 15.96
N ASN A 269 -0.97 -9.71 16.67
CA ASN A 269 -0.89 -11.13 17.04
C ASN A 269 -1.26 -12.02 15.83
N GLU A 270 -0.34 -12.86 15.34
CA GLU A 270 -0.63 -13.82 14.26
C GLU A 270 -1.41 -15.05 14.74
N ILE A 271 -2.23 -15.57 13.82
CA ILE A 271 -2.85 -16.90 13.83
C ILE A 271 -1.70 -17.91 13.64
N ALA A 272 -1.62 -18.95 14.49
CA ALA A 272 -0.75 -20.07 14.17
C ALA A 272 -1.25 -20.70 12.87
N ASP A 273 -0.40 -20.76 11.85
CA ASP A 273 -0.70 -21.47 10.62
C ASP A 273 -1.17 -22.89 11.00
N VAL A 274 -2.46 -23.18 10.79
CA VAL A 274 -2.90 -24.57 10.71
C VAL A 274 -2.11 -25.13 9.53
N ALA A 275 -1.19 -26.05 9.82
CA ALA A 275 -0.34 -26.65 8.80
C ALA A 275 -1.24 -27.14 7.65
N CYS A 276 -1.26 -26.39 6.55
CA CYS A 276 -1.77 -26.93 5.31
C CYS A 276 -0.88 -28.12 5.00
N PRO A 277 -1.45 -29.33 4.79
CA PRO A 277 -0.66 -30.45 4.29
C PRO A 277 0.08 -29.95 3.05
N GLU A 278 1.38 -30.27 2.93
CA GLU A 278 2.17 -29.96 1.74
C GLU A 278 1.32 -30.29 0.50
N GLU A 279 0.89 -29.26 -0.22
CA GLU A 279 0.15 -29.45 -1.45
C GLU A 279 1.03 -30.29 -2.37
N SER A 280 0.52 -31.47 -2.76
CA SER A 280 1.18 -32.33 -3.74
C SER A 280 1.59 -31.48 -4.94
N GLU A 281 2.84 -31.65 -5.39
CA GLU A 281 3.44 -30.93 -6.50
C GLU A 281 2.44 -30.81 -7.67
N TYR A 282 1.85 -29.62 -7.84
CA TYR A 282 0.71 -29.46 -8.73
C TYR A 282 1.19 -29.56 -10.20
N THR A 283 0.91 -30.71 -10.82
CA THR A 283 1.37 -31.07 -12.18
C THR A 283 0.53 -30.47 -13.30
N ALA A 284 -0.51 -29.70 -12.98
CA ALA A 284 -1.39 -29.17 -14.01
C ALA A 284 -0.71 -28.08 -14.86
N PRO A 285 -1.16 -27.87 -16.11
CA PRO A 285 -0.53 -26.96 -17.04
C PRO A 285 -0.65 -25.49 -16.58
N ARG A 286 0.45 -24.73 -16.65
CA ARG A 286 0.50 -23.34 -16.19
C ARG A 286 1.16 -22.43 -17.22
N CYS A 287 0.79 -21.15 -17.20
CA CYS A 287 1.46 -20.12 -17.96
C CYS A 287 2.91 -19.95 -17.50
N ALA A 288 3.86 -20.00 -18.43
CA ALA A 288 5.29 -19.85 -18.18
C ALA A 288 5.69 -18.46 -17.64
N TYR A 289 4.84 -17.44 -17.81
CA TYR A 289 5.14 -16.06 -17.36
C TYR A 289 4.46 -15.69 -16.04
N CYS A 290 3.18 -16.02 -15.84
CA CYS A 290 2.44 -15.61 -14.63
C CYS A 290 1.92 -16.77 -13.77
N SER A 291 2.25 -18.01 -14.12
CA SER A 291 1.74 -19.21 -13.45
C SER A 291 0.22 -19.38 -13.46
N CYS A 292 -0.52 -18.60 -14.27
CA CYS A 292 -1.96 -18.80 -14.51
C CYS A 292 -2.22 -20.25 -14.92
N ASN A 293 -3.13 -20.91 -14.24
CA ASN A 293 -3.43 -22.33 -14.40
C ASN A 293 -4.82 -22.58 -15.00
N ILE A 294 -5.43 -21.57 -15.64
CA ILE A 294 -6.76 -21.69 -16.25
C ILE A 294 -6.60 -22.24 -17.67
N PRO A 295 -6.88 -23.54 -17.94
CA PRO A 295 -6.43 -24.19 -19.16
C PRO A 295 -7.01 -23.56 -20.44
N GLN A 296 -8.23 -23.01 -20.37
CA GLN A 296 -8.89 -22.35 -21.51
C GLN A 296 -8.17 -21.08 -21.98
N TYR A 297 -7.39 -20.45 -21.12
CA TYR A 297 -6.60 -19.26 -21.44
C TYR A 297 -5.15 -19.58 -21.77
N LEU A 298 -4.74 -20.85 -21.74
CA LEU A 298 -3.37 -21.24 -22.05
C LEU A 298 -3.21 -21.56 -23.54
N MET A 299 -2.13 -21.06 -24.12
CA MET A 299 -1.74 -21.33 -25.49
C MET A 299 -0.33 -21.94 -25.55
N PRO A 300 -0.17 -23.12 -26.15
CA PRO A 300 1.15 -23.73 -26.32
C PRO A 300 1.91 -23.05 -27.44
N CYS A 301 3.17 -22.70 -27.19
CA CYS A 301 4.07 -22.32 -28.26
C CYS A 301 4.37 -23.52 -29.14
N THR A 302 4.20 -23.38 -30.46
CA THR A 302 4.43 -24.47 -31.43
C THR A 302 5.88 -24.90 -31.54
N LYS A 303 6.83 -24.07 -31.05
CA LYS A 303 8.27 -24.35 -31.10
C LYS A 303 8.81 -24.95 -29.79
N CYS A 304 8.54 -24.33 -28.64
CA CYS A 304 9.07 -24.81 -27.35
C CYS A 304 8.07 -25.60 -26.50
N GLY A 305 6.79 -25.66 -26.88
CA GLY A 305 5.74 -26.37 -26.15
C GLY A 305 5.28 -25.69 -24.86
N LEU A 306 5.97 -24.63 -24.39
CA LEU A 306 5.57 -23.89 -23.19
C LEU A 306 4.22 -23.21 -23.37
N LEU A 307 3.45 -23.13 -22.28
CA LEU A 307 2.11 -22.57 -22.26
C LEU A 307 2.13 -21.10 -21.83
N PHE A 308 1.32 -20.26 -22.47
CA PHE A 308 1.23 -18.84 -22.15
C PHE A 308 -0.24 -18.42 -22.00
N CYS A 309 -0.56 -17.66 -20.95
CA CYS A 309 -1.91 -17.14 -20.83
C CYS A 309 -2.11 -15.98 -21.81
N TYR A 310 -3.24 -15.98 -22.51
CA TYR A 310 -3.53 -15.00 -23.56
C TYR A 310 -4.95 -14.44 -23.44
N ARG A 311 -5.18 -13.29 -24.08
CA ARG A 311 -6.52 -12.79 -24.42
C ARG A 311 -6.59 -12.24 -25.84
N ARG A 312 -7.82 -12.18 -26.37
CA ARG A 312 -8.16 -11.58 -27.67
C ARG A 312 -8.52 -10.09 -27.50
N ALA A 313 -8.12 -9.25 -28.44
CA ALA A 313 -8.46 -7.82 -28.45
C ALA A 313 -9.96 -7.59 -28.77
N ASP A 314 -10.57 -8.52 -29.51
CA ASP A 314 -11.95 -8.47 -30.02
C ASP A 314 -13.01 -8.66 -28.92
N TYR A 315 -12.67 -9.29 -27.79
CA TYR A 315 -13.58 -9.51 -26.67
C TYR A 315 -14.07 -8.19 -26.05
N LEU A 316 -13.30 -7.10 -26.20
CA LEU A 316 -13.71 -5.75 -25.78
C LEU A 316 -14.65 -5.07 -26.78
N ALA A 317 -14.63 -5.47 -28.05
CA ALA A 317 -15.49 -4.91 -29.10
C ALA A 317 -16.84 -5.64 -29.20
N GLU A 318 -16.87 -6.94 -28.87
CA GLU A 318 -18.10 -7.74 -28.80
C GLU A 318 -18.95 -7.42 -27.55
N MET A 319 -18.37 -6.81 -26.52
CA MET A 319 -19.07 -6.21 -25.37
C MET A 319 -19.78 -4.88 -25.70
N SER A 320 -20.20 -4.70 -26.96
CA SER A 320 -21.05 -3.58 -27.38
C SER A 320 -22.43 -3.70 -26.71
N PRO A 321 -23.09 -2.60 -26.29
CA PRO A 321 -24.23 -2.62 -25.37
C PRO A 321 -25.54 -3.25 -25.88
N SER A 322 -25.55 -3.89 -27.06
CA SER A 322 -26.74 -4.49 -27.67
C SER A 322 -26.81 -6.02 -27.59
N ALA A 323 -25.81 -6.71 -27.03
CA ALA A 323 -25.87 -8.15 -26.85
C ALA A 323 -26.56 -8.51 -25.52
N THR A 324 -27.73 -9.14 -25.60
CA THR A 324 -28.47 -9.71 -24.46
C THR A 324 -27.56 -10.67 -23.68
N GLN A 325 -27.22 -10.25 -22.45
CA GLN A 325 -26.30 -10.95 -21.55
C GLN A 325 -26.94 -12.23 -20.99
N GLU A 326 -26.50 -13.40 -21.48
CA GLU A 326 -26.53 -14.61 -20.66
C GLU A 326 -25.29 -14.64 -19.76
N THR A 327 -25.54 -14.77 -18.47
CA THR A 327 -24.65 -14.49 -17.33
C THR A 327 -23.61 -15.60 -17.09
N HIS A 328 -22.60 -15.72 -17.94
CA HIS A 328 -21.36 -16.40 -17.56
C HIS A 328 -20.29 -15.35 -17.24
N SER A 329 -20.09 -15.05 -15.95
CA SER A 329 -19.03 -14.14 -15.54
C SER A 329 -17.68 -14.78 -15.84
N ASP A 330 -17.00 -14.31 -16.90
CA ASP A 330 -15.63 -14.68 -17.19
C ASP A 330 -14.75 -14.34 -15.97
N SER A 331 -14.15 -15.36 -15.35
CA SER A 331 -13.37 -15.24 -14.12
C SER A 331 -11.98 -14.64 -14.33
N PHE A 332 -11.55 -14.44 -15.59
CA PHE A 332 -10.22 -13.97 -15.94
C PHE A 332 -10.25 -12.54 -16.52
N THR A 333 -9.87 -11.55 -15.72
CA THR A 333 -9.88 -10.13 -16.11
C THR A 333 -8.83 -9.81 -17.16
N PHE A 334 -9.16 -8.87 -18.06
CA PHE A 334 -8.36 -8.50 -19.25
C PHE A 334 -6.89 -8.19 -18.92
N ASP A 335 -6.65 -7.52 -17.80
CA ASP A 335 -5.34 -7.01 -17.41
C ASP A 335 -4.39 -8.09 -16.88
N LEU A 336 -4.86 -9.33 -16.73
CA LEU A 336 -4.08 -10.43 -16.16
C LEU A 336 -3.38 -11.31 -17.20
N ALA A 337 -3.76 -11.23 -18.49
CA ALA A 337 -3.13 -12.02 -19.54
C ALA A 337 -1.69 -11.57 -19.81
N CYS A 338 -0.78 -12.53 -19.99
CA CYS A 338 0.61 -12.27 -20.38
C CYS A 338 0.72 -11.80 -21.83
N LEU A 339 -0.18 -12.28 -22.68
CA LEU A 339 -0.20 -11.99 -24.12
C LEU A 339 -1.56 -11.45 -24.54
N VAL A 340 -1.56 -10.41 -25.37
CA VAL A 340 -2.77 -9.94 -26.07
C VAL A 340 -2.51 -9.97 -27.56
N PHE A 341 -3.25 -10.82 -28.27
CA PHE A 341 -3.05 -11.01 -29.70
C PHE A 341 -3.53 -9.83 -30.53
N ASP A 342 -2.81 -9.60 -31.62
CA ASP A 342 -3.11 -8.64 -32.69
C ASP A 342 -3.41 -7.20 -32.25
N ARG A 343 -2.98 -6.79 -31.04
CA ARG A 343 -3.20 -5.44 -30.49
C ARG A 343 -2.66 -4.30 -31.38
N TYR A 344 -1.64 -4.59 -32.17
CA TYR A 344 -0.91 -3.59 -32.96
C TYR A 344 -1.14 -3.68 -34.47
N LYS A 345 -1.96 -4.63 -34.95
CA LYS A 345 -2.26 -4.78 -36.38
C LYS A 345 -3.57 -4.06 -36.72
N GLN A 346 -3.48 -2.85 -37.28
CA GLN A 346 -4.67 -2.05 -37.63
C GLN A 346 -5.24 -2.34 -39.04
N GLU A 347 -4.46 -2.96 -39.95
CA GLU A 347 -4.82 -2.99 -41.39
C GLU A 347 -4.90 -4.40 -42.03
N GLU A 348 -4.55 -5.48 -41.31
CA GLU A 348 -4.63 -6.85 -41.83
C GLU A 348 -5.95 -7.55 -41.44
N PRO A 349 -6.44 -8.50 -42.26
CA PRO A 349 -7.59 -9.32 -41.89
C PRO A 349 -7.29 -10.08 -40.59
N LYS A 350 -8.19 -9.95 -39.61
CA LYS A 350 -8.06 -10.58 -38.29
C LYS A 350 -7.85 -12.08 -38.43
N ARG A 351 -6.80 -12.61 -37.81
CA ARG A 351 -6.56 -14.07 -37.77
C ARG A 351 -7.58 -14.72 -36.85
N THR A 352 -8.06 -15.90 -37.23
CA THR A 352 -8.90 -16.71 -36.34
C THR A 352 -8.07 -17.25 -35.17
N LEU A 353 -8.71 -17.55 -34.04
CA LEU A 353 -8.01 -18.10 -32.88
C LEU A 353 -7.37 -19.46 -33.20
N GLU A 354 -8.01 -20.26 -34.05
CA GLU A 354 -7.49 -21.53 -34.53
C GLU A 354 -6.20 -21.32 -35.35
N SER A 355 -6.18 -20.29 -36.21
CA SER A 355 -5.00 -19.92 -36.99
C SER A 355 -3.86 -19.43 -36.10
N ILE A 356 -4.16 -18.63 -35.07
CA ILE A 356 -3.16 -18.20 -34.08
C ILE A 356 -2.64 -19.42 -33.31
N ARG A 357 -3.52 -20.27 -32.77
CA ARG A 357 -3.14 -21.47 -32.01
C ARG A 357 -2.28 -22.43 -32.82
N ALA A 358 -2.56 -22.60 -34.11
CA ALA A 358 -1.78 -23.47 -35.00
C ALA A 358 -0.37 -22.94 -35.30
N ASN A 359 -0.14 -21.63 -35.14
CA ASN A 359 1.10 -20.96 -35.56
C ASN A 359 1.75 -20.12 -34.45
N PHE A 360 1.30 -20.25 -33.21
CA PHE A 360 1.72 -19.36 -32.13
C PHE A 360 3.17 -19.64 -31.72
N LEU A 361 4.03 -18.64 -31.92
CA LEU A 361 5.39 -18.59 -31.40
C LEU A 361 5.40 -17.64 -30.21
N CYS A 362 5.91 -18.07 -29.05
CA CYS A 362 6.05 -17.19 -27.90
C CYS A 362 7.11 -16.10 -28.15
N PRO A 363 7.17 -15.05 -27.32
CA PRO A 363 8.15 -13.97 -27.49
C PRO A 363 9.59 -14.49 -27.54
N ASP A 364 9.89 -15.55 -26.79
CA ASP A 364 11.22 -16.15 -26.71
C ASP A 364 11.57 -17.00 -27.94
N CYS A 365 10.56 -17.54 -28.64
CA CYS A 365 10.73 -18.34 -29.85
C CYS A 365 10.68 -17.52 -31.14
N TRP A 366 10.30 -16.24 -31.04
CA TRP A 366 10.19 -15.33 -32.16
C TRP A 366 11.56 -14.89 -32.69
N GLN A 367 11.78 -15.06 -33.99
CA GLN A 367 13.03 -14.65 -34.63
C GLN A 367 12.98 -13.17 -35.01
N PHE A 368 13.33 -12.28 -34.08
CA PHE A 368 13.26 -10.83 -34.30
C PHE A 368 14.06 -10.34 -35.52
N GLU A 369 15.21 -10.97 -35.81
CA GLU A 369 16.07 -10.59 -36.93
C GLU A 369 15.43 -10.84 -38.30
N SER A 370 14.70 -11.95 -38.47
CA SER A 370 14.11 -12.35 -39.75
C SER A 370 12.62 -12.00 -39.87
N ALA A 371 11.90 -12.00 -38.75
CA ALA A 371 10.44 -11.81 -38.70
C ALA A 371 10.03 -10.41 -38.20
N GLY A 372 10.98 -9.57 -37.77
CA GLY A 372 10.72 -8.21 -37.30
C GLY A 372 10.10 -8.15 -35.90
N LEU A 373 9.38 -7.06 -35.61
CA LEU A 373 8.74 -6.83 -34.31
C LEU A 373 7.70 -7.92 -33.99
N TYR A 374 7.61 -8.28 -32.72
CA TYR A 374 6.65 -9.28 -32.26
C TYR A 374 5.20 -8.77 -32.44
N PRO A 375 4.31 -9.54 -33.10
CA PRO A 375 3.00 -9.05 -33.54
C PRO A 375 1.94 -8.96 -32.44
N HIS A 376 2.30 -9.28 -31.20
CA HIS A 376 1.39 -9.37 -30.06
C HIS A 376 1.87 -8.47 -28.92
N PHE A 377 0.94 -7.95 -28.14
CA PHE A 377 1.31 -7.25 -26.91
C PHE A 377 1.74 -8.27 -25.87
N VAL A 378 2.94 -8.07 -25.35
CA VAL A 378 3.47 -8.84 -24.22
C VAL A 378 3.40 -7.94 -23.01
N ARG A 379 2.63 -8.34 -22.00
CA ARG A 379 2.68 -7.66 -20.71
C ARG A 379 4.12 -7.73 -20.21
N ALA A 380 4.67 -6.59 -19.78
CA ALA A 380 6.02 -6.56 -19.24
C ALA A 380 6.10 -7.50 -18.02
N PHE A 381 6.68 -8.68 -18.21
CA PHE A 381 7.05 -9.60 -17.15
C PHE A 381 8.51 -9.38 -16.79
N SER A 382 8.85 -9.61 -15.52
CA SER A 382 10.23 -9.83 -15.12
C SER A 382 10.75 -10.96 -15.98
N ARG A 383 11.66 -10.68 -16.91
CA ARG A 383 12.29 -11.70 -17.75
C ARG A 383 12.75 -12.82 -16.82
N LEU A 384 12.23 -14.03 -17.00
CA LEU A 384 13.03 -15.21 -16.72
C LEU A 384 14.32 -14.96 -17.50
N THR A 385 15.40 -14.69 -16.77
CA THR A 385 16.75 -14.58 -17.32
C THR A 385 16.91 -15.78 -18.23
N ILE A 386 16.94 -15.49 -19.54
CA ILE A 386 17.44 -16.38 -20.57
C ILE A 386 18.69 -17.00 -19.97
N GLU A 387 18.69 -18.31 -19.76
CA GLU A 387 19.87 -19.04 -19.31
C GLU A 387 20.99 -18.69 -20.29
N GLU A 388 21.90 -17.80 -19.88
CA GLU A 388 23.13 -17.59 -20.62
C GLU A 388 23.82 -18.94 -20.63
N SER A 389 23.83 -19.59 -21.80
CA SER A 389 24.32 -20.96 -21.93
C SER A 389 25.71 -21.07 -21.32
N GLY A 390 25.82 -21.86 -20.25
CA GLY A 390 27.08 -22.08 -19.52
C GLY A 390 27.25 -21.30 -18.21
N ARG A 391 26.29 -20.46 -17.77
CA ARG A 391 26.30 -19.89 -16.41
C ARG A 391 25.30 -20.62 -15.50
N PRO A 392 25.69 -21.03 -14.28
CA PRO A 392 24.75 -21.61 -13.34
C PRO A 392 23.67 -20.57 -12.98
N LEU A 393 22.45 -21.05 -12.75
CA LEU A 393 21.36 -20.22 -12.28
C LEU A 393 21.78 -19.39 -11.05
N PRO A 394 21.29 -18.15 -10.89
CA PRO A 394 21.38 -17.40 -9.64
C PRO A 394 21.03 -18.26 -8.43
N ARG A 395 21.94 -18.33 -7.45
CA ARG A 395 21.75 -19.06 -6.19
C ARG A 395 22.04 -18.12 -5.03
N MET A 396 21.21 -18.15 -3.99
CA MET A 396 21.43 -17.31 -2.80
C MET A 396 21.17 -18.03 -1.48
N VAL A 397 22.01 -17.70 -0.50
CA VAL A 397 21.73 -18.00 0.91
C VAL A 397 21.50 -16.69 1.65
N ILE A 398 20.39 -16.61 2.37
CA ILE A 398 20.00 -15.45 3.16
C ILE A 398 19.90 -15.86 4.62
N LEU A 399 20.77 -15.29 5.46
CA LEU A 399 20.69 -15.45 6.92
C LEU A 399 19.96 -14.25 7.50
N VAL A 400 18.84 -14.47 8.17
CA VAL A 400 18.05 -13.40 8.80
C VAL A 400 18.14 -13.51 10.31
N PHE A 401 19.06 -12.76 10.90
CA PHE A 401 19.24 -12.69 12.34
C PHE A 401 18.21 -11.73 12.96
N TYR A 402 17.47 -12.17 13.97
CA TYR A 402 16.40 -11.36 14.57
C TYR A 402 16.32 -11.51 16.09
N LEU A 403 15.84 -10.48 16.78
CA LEU A 403 15.34 -10.60 18.17
C LEU A 403 13.90 -11.12 18.15
N GLU A 404 13.50 -11.90 19.16
CA GLU A 404 12.18 -12.57 19.20
C GLU A 404 11.01 -11.61 18.95
N GLN A 405 11.05 -10.44 19.55
CA GLN A 405 10.03 -9.39 19.39
C GLN A 405 9.87 -8.87 17.94
N PHE A 406 10.86 -9.10 17.07
CA PHE A 406 10.77 -8.79 15.65
C PHE A 406 10.39 -10.01 14.80
N TRP A 407 9.97 -11.12 15.41
CA TRP A 407 9.59 -12.33 14.69
C TRP A 407 8.51 -12.09 13.63
N PRO A 408 7.41 -11.35 13.89
CA PRO A 408 6.38 -11.14 12.86
C PRO A 408 6.94 -10.48 11.58
N VAL A 409 7.74 -9.41 11.76
CA VAL A 409 8.38 -8.71 10.63
C VAL A 409 9.43 -9.59 9.95
N THR A 410 10.17 -10.38 10.73
CA THR A 410 11.17 -11.32 10.21
C THR A 410 10.52 -12.42 9.39
N LYS A 411 9.41 -13.00 9.84
CA LYS A 411 8.63 -13.99 9.11
C LYS A 411 8.13 -13.41 7.77
N GLN A 412 7.57 -12.21 7.79
CA GLN A 412 7.13 -11.50 6.58
C GLN A 412 8.30 -11.25 5.62
N LEU A 413 9.45 -10.79 6.13
CA LEU A 413 10.67 -10.59 5.35
C LEU A 413 11.14 -11.89 4.71
N CYS A 414 11.20 -12.98 5.47
CA CYS A 414 11.58 -14.29 4.96
C CYS A 414 10.63 -14.79 3.86
N ALA A 415 9.32 -14.65 4.06
CA ALA A 415 8.32 -15.03 3.07
C ALA A 415 8.44 -14.20 1.78
N ALA A 416 8.65 -12.89 1.89
CA ALA A 416 8.84 -12.00 0.74
C ALA A 416 10.12 -12.34 -0.04
N LEU A 417 11.23 -12.61 0.65
CA LEU A 417 12.49 -13.01 0.04
C LEU A 417 12.35 -14.36 -0.68
N SER A 418 11.87 -15.40 0.02
CA SER A 418 11.68 -16.73 -0.55
C SER A 418 10.69 -16.71 -1.72
N GLY A 419 9.56 -16.02 -1.57
CA GLY A 419 8.54 -15.91 -2.61
C GLY A 419 9.07 -15.20 -3.86
N ARG A 420 9.83 -14.10 -3.69
CA ARG A 420 10.43 -13.39 -4.82
C ARG A 420 11.41 -14.26 -5.59
N TRP A 421 12.26 -15.03 -4.90
CA TRP A 421 13.22 -15.94 -5.53
C TRP A 421 12.53 -17.12 -6.21
N LYS A 422 11.56 -17.76 -5.54
CA LYS A 422 10.74 -18.84 -6.10
C LYS A 422 10.00 -18.40 -7.37
N ASN A 423 9.47 -17.17 -7.38
CA ASN A 423 8.80 -16.60 -8.55
C ASN A 423 9.73 -16.37 -9.75
N ASN A 424 11.04 -16.25 -9.54
CA ASN A 424 12.04 -16.19 -10.62
C ASN A 424 12.61 -17.58 -11.00
N GLY A 425 12.18 -18.65 -10.32
CA GLY A 425 12.71 -20.00 -10.53
C GLY A 425 14.15 -20.18 -10.02
N TRP A 426 14.62 -19.31 -9.13
CA TRP A 426 16.00 -19.33 -8.64
C TRP A 426 16.11 -20.04 -7.29
N PRO A 427 17.10 -20.94 -7.09
CA PRO A 427 17.33 -21.57 -5.80
C PRO A 427 17.70 -20.55 -4.71
N CYS A 428 16.99 -20.58 -3.59
CA CYS A 428 17.26 -19.70 -2.44
C CYS A 428 17.03 -20.44 -1.12
N TYR A 429 17.97 -20.29 -0.18
CA TYR A 429 17.79 -20.69 1.21
C TYR A 429 17.62 -19.45 2.07
N VAL A 430 16.48 -19.29 2.74
CA VAL A 430 16.25 -18.19 3.70
C VAL A 430 16.13 -18.78 5.09
N ILE A 431 17.04 -18.39 5.99
CA ILE A 431 17.23 -19.05 7.28
C ILE A 431 17.09 -18.03 8.39
N PRO A 432 15.96 -18.05 9.14
CA PRO A 432 15.78 -17.20 10.29
C PRO A 432 16.59 -17.72 11.49
N ILE A 433 17.35 -16.83 12.11
CA ILE A 433 18.22 -17.10 13.24
C ILE A 433 17.87 -16.16 14.39
N LYS A 434 17.30 -16.72 15.44
CA LYS A 434 17.02 -15.98 16.67
C LYS A 434 18.34 -15.64 17.37
N LEU A 435 18.60 -14.36 17.59
CA LEU A 435 19.83 -13.84 18.19
C LEU A 435 20.00 -14.34 19.64
N GLU A 436 18.89 -14.49 20.37
CA GLU A 436 18.90 -14.94 21.76
C GLU A 436 19.30 -16.42 21.92
N SER A 437 19.28 -17.22 20.85
CA SER A 437 19.60 -18.65 20.89
C SER A 437 20.88 -19.03 20.14
N LEU A 438 21.79 -18.08 19.91
CA LEU A 438 23.03 -18.32 19.17
C LEU A 438 23.93 -19.36 19.81
N ALA A 439 23.95 -19.47 21.14
CA ALA A 439 24.79 -20.44 21.85
C ALA A 439 24.33 -21.90 21.65
N ASP A 440 23.03 -22.11 21.41
CA ASP A 440 22.41 -23.43 21.31
C ASP A 440 22.31 -23.94 19.87
N ARG A 441 22.69 -23.11 18.89
CA ARG A 441 22.53 -23.40 17.47
C ARG A 441 23.66 -24.30 16.96
N VAL A 442 23.27 -25.44 16.40
CA VAL A 442 24.10 -26.22 15.49
C VAL A 442 23.95 -25.65 14.08
N ASN A 443 25.03 -25.60 13.30
CA ASN A 443 24.96 -25.16 11.91
C ASN A 443 24.06 -26.11 11.11
N THR A 444 22.86 -25.63 10.74
CA THR A 444 21.88 -26.45 10.01
C THR A 444 22.23 -26.62 8.53
N ILE A 445 23.24 -25.90 8.02
CA ILE A 445 23.67 -25.92 6.61
C ILE A 445 25.07 -26.53 6.46
N ASP A 446 25.42 -27.54 7.25
CA ASP A 446 26.72 -28.21 7.09
C ASP A 446 26.85 -28.95 5.73
N ASN A 447 25.75 -29.15 5.00
CA ASN A 447 25.69 -29.91 3.75
C ASN A 447 25.13 -29.11 2.56
N LEU A 448 25.53 -27.84 2.38
CA LEU A 448 25.21 -27.16 1.12
C LEU A 448 25.98 -27.84 -0.02
N THR A 449 25.28 -28.56 -0.89
CA THR A 449 25.89 -29.30 -2.02
C THR A 449 26.28 -28.39 -3.19
N TRP A 450 26.19 -27.07 -3.03
CA TRP A 450 26.52 -26.10 -4.06
C TRP A 450 28.04 -25.90 -4.14
N GLU A 451 28.56 -25.81 -5.36
CA GLU A 451 29.98 -25.55 -5.62
C GLU A 451 30.44 -24.24 -4.97
N GLU A 452 31.69 -24.19 -4.52
CA GLU A 452 32.27 -22.95 -4.01
C GLU A 452 32.19 -21.85 -5.07
N LYS A 453 31.88 -20.63 -4.63
CA LYS A 453 31.70 -19.43 -5.47
C LYS A 453 30.57 -19.54 -6.51
N SER A 454 29.67 -20.52 -6.37
CA SER A 454 28.47 -20.64 -7.24
C SER A 454 27.23 -19.90 -6.72
N PHE A 455 27.28 -19.34 -5.51
CA PHE A 455 26.14 -18.69 -4.86
C PHE A 455 26.55 -17.39 -4.17
N ASP A 456 25.58 -16.48 -4.02
CA ASP A 456 25.73 -15.24 -3.26
C ASP A 456 25.15 -15.39 -1.84
N MET A 457 25.64 -14.58 -0.91
CA MET A 457 25.21 -14.61 0.48
C MET A 457 24.78 -13.22 0.95
N MET A 458 23.62 -13.17 1.59
CA MET A 458 23.07 -11.99 2.21
C MET A 458 22.82 -12.25 3.70
N VAL A 459 23.32 -11.37 4.55
CA VAL A 459 23.06 -11.40 5.99
C VAL A 459 22.21 -10.19 6.35
N ILE A 460 21.07 -10.42 6.99
CA ILE A 460 20.14 -9.36 7.41
C ILE A 460 19.98 -9.43 8.91
N TYR A 461 20.21 -8.31 9.60
CA TYR A 461 19.99 -8.15 11.03
C TYR A 461 18.74 -7.31 11.30
N VAL A 462 17.76 -7.89 11.98
CA VAL A 462 16.53 -7.25 12.47
C VAL A 462 16.62 -7.17 14.00
N THR A 463 17.25 -6.12 14.50
CA THR A 463 17.55 -5.96 15.93
C THR A 463 17.44 -4.50 16.38
N HIS A 464 17.59 -4.24 17.67
CA HIS A 464 17.75 -2.90 18.20
C HIS A 464 19.19 -2.42 18.08
N GLY A 465 19.33 -1.19 17.60
CA GLY A 465 20.53 -0.39 17.72
C GLY A 465 20.45 0.47 18.98
N LEU A 466 21.32 0.22 19.94
CA LEU A 466 21.36 0.95 21.19
C LEU A 466 22.25 2.19 21.11
N SER A 467 21.88 3.20 21.88
CA SER A 467 22.58 4.47 21.99
C SER A 467 23.92 4.35 22.74
N ASN A 468 24.64 5.47 22.87
CA ASN A 468 25.78 5.60 23.78
C ASN A 468 26.89 4.55 23.56
N GLU A 469 27.15 4.22 22.30
CA GLU A 469 28.18 3.24 21.90
C GLU A 469 27.94 1.80 22.38
N LEU A 470 26.72 1.46 22.80
CA LEU A 470 26.34 0.10 23.21
C LEU A 470 26.18 -0.86 22.03
N GLY A 471 25.98 -0.33 20.81
CA GLY A 471 25.99 -1.09 19.56
C GLY A 471 24.66 -1.77 19.27
N TYR A 472 24.67 -3.08 19.05
CA TYR A 472 23.52 -3.87 18.61
C TYR A 472 23.12 -4.89 19.66
N GLN A 473 21.82 -5.00 19.91
CA GLN A 473 21.26 -5.91 20.89
C GLN A 473 21.26 -7.35 20.37
N ILE A 474 21.57 -8.30 21.25
CA ILE A 474 21.49 -9.74 20.98
C ILE A 474 20.47 -10.45 21.89
N ALA A 475 20.21 -9.85 23.07
CA ALA A 475 19.20 -10.27 24.03
C ALA A 475 18.77 -9.07 24.89
N HIS A 476 17.71 -9.21 25.69
CA HIS A 476 17.07 -8.11 26.43
C HIS A 476 18.04 -7.20 27.22
N ARG A 477 19.17 -7.72 27.72
CA ARG A 477 20.19 -6.96 28.48
C ARG A 477 21.60 -7.06 27.93
N GLN A 478 21.76 -7.57 26.71
CA GLN A 478 23.05 -7.85 26.14
C GLN A 478 23.16 -7.19 24.77
N SER A 479 24.20 -6.40 24.60
CA SER A 479 24.52 -5.75 23.34
C SER A 479 26.02 -5.75 23.12
N TYR A 480 26.41 -5.64 21.85
CA TYR A 480 27.80 -5.64 21.43
C TYR A 480 28.05 -4.52 20.44
N ARG A 481 29.26 -3.96 20.44
CA ARG A 481 29.67 -3.01 19.41
C ARG A 481 29.71 -3.67 18.03
N GLY A 482 29.69 -2.85 16.98
CA GLY A 482 29.49 -3.31 15.60
C GLY A 482 30.40 -4.47 15.20
N ALA A 483 31.73 -4.35 15.40
CA ALA A 483 32.66 -5.41 15.03
C ALA A 483 32.48 -6.68 15.87
N GLN A 484 32.38 -6.51 17.20
CA GLN A 484 32.18 -7.63 18.13
C GLN A 484 30.87 -8.38 17.88
N PHE A 485 29.80 -7.65 17.55
CA PHE A 485 28.50 -8.21 17.20
C PHE A 485 28.58 -9.06 15.93
N LEU A 486 29.25 -8.57 14.89
CA LEU A 486 29.48 -9.32 13.65
C LEU A 486 30.34 -10.56 13.90
N ASP A 487 31.44 -10.43 14.63
CA ASP A 487 32.32 -11.56 14.95
C ASP A 487 31.59 -12.69 15.68
N LEU A 488 30.79 -12.33 16.68
CA LEU A 488 30.01 -13.27 17.49
C LEU A 488 28.93 -13.97 16.65
N THR A 489 28.11 -13.22 15.93
CA THR A 489 26.95 -13.76 15.20
C THR A 489 27.34 -14.58 13.98
N LEU A 490 28.49 -14.29 13.36
CA LEU A 490 28.93 -14.93 12.14
C LEU A 490 29.91 -16.08 12.36
N GLN A 491 30.37 -16.32 13.59
CA GLN A 491 31.35 -17.35 13.91
C GLN A 491 30.96 -18.73 13.36
N LEU A 492 29.70 -19.14 13.55
CA LEU A 492 29.18 -20.43 13.08
C LEU A 492 29.06 -20.52 11.55
N TRP A 493 29.06 -19.38 10.84
CA TRP A 493 28.77 -19.28 9.41
C TRP A 493 30.00 -18.94 8.58
N ARG A 494 31.20 -18.86 9.19
CA ARG A 494 32.45 -18.49 8.50
C ARG A 494 32.78 -19.41 7.32
N GLY A 495 32.57 -20.72 7.46
CA GLY A 495 32.79 -21.67 6.37
C GLY A 495 31.95 -21.33 5.14
N LEU A 496 30.64 -21.18 5.35
CA LEU A 496 29.69 -20.81 4.29
C LEU A 496 29.99 -19.45 3.67
N LEU A 497 30.29 -18.45 4.51
CA LEU A 497 30.72 -17.12 4.07
C LEU A 497 31.97 -17.22 3.19
N ASN A 498 32.95 -18.05 3.54
CA ASN A 498 34.17 -18.22 2.75
C ASN A 498 33.91 -18.85 1.39
N SER A 499 32.95 -19.77 1.30
CA SER A 499 32.53 -20.42 0.05
C SER A 499 31.65 -19.54 -0.84
N ALA A 500 30.98 -18.52 -0.30
CA ALA A 500 30.13 -17.62 -1.09
C ALA A 500 30.94 -16.76 -2.09
N ARG A 501 30.33 -16.46 -3.24
CA ARG A 501 30.87 -15.59 -4.31
C ARG A 501 30.87 -14.13 -3.89
N THR A 502 29.69 -13.60 -3.55
CA THR A 502 29.51 -12.27 -2.97
C THR A 502 28.83 -12.37 -1.61
N LYS A 503 29.12 -11.42 -0.72
CA LYS A 503 28.77 -11.45 0.71
C LYS A 503 28.37 -10.05 1.14
N ARG A 504 27.12 -9.86 1.57
CA ARG A 504 26.62 -8.53 1.95
C ARG A 504 25.88 -8.57 3.28
N VAL A 505 26.01 -7.51 4.07
CA VAL A 505 25.32 -7.36 5.35
C VAL A 505 24.36 -6.18 5.31
N PHE A 506 23.17 -6.37 5.88
CA PHE A 506 22.13 -5.36 6.04
C PHE A 506 21.70 -5.24 7.51
N PHE A 507 21.80 -4.05 8.08
CA PHE A 507 21.30 -3.71 9.41
C PHE A 507 19.95 -3.00 9.28
N LEU A 508 18.86 -3.75 9.45
CA LEU A 508 17.48 -3.26 9.55
C LEU A 508 17.15 -3.02 11.03
N CYS A 509 17.81 -2.03 11.62
CA CYS A 509 17.78 -1.84 13.06
C CYS A 509 16.99 -0.60 13.49
N CYS A 510 16.27 -0.73 14.60
CA CYS A 510 15.65 0.42 15.27
C CYS A 510 16.68 1.11 16.16
N GLY A 511 16.97 2.40 15.97
CA GLY A 511 17.85 3.20 16.84
C GLY A 511 19.01 3.87 16.11
N TYR A 512 20.08 4.24 16.81
CA TYR A 512 21.13 5.13 16.26
C TYR A 512 22.60 4.75 16.51
N PRO A 513 23.01 3.46 16.46
CA PRO A 513 24.41 3.09 16.61
C PRO A 513 25.28 3.68 15.50
N LEU A 514 24.73 3.81 14.28
CA LEU A 514 25.43 4.33 13.10
C LEU A 514 25.53 5.86 13.04
N LEU A 515 24.88 6.57 13.98
CA LEU A 515 25.15 8.00 14.19
C LEU A 515 26.42 8.24 15.02
N SER A 516 26.99 7.21 15.66
CA SER A 516 28.27 7.31 16.36
C SER A 516 29.43 7.18 15.37
N PRO A 517 30.25 8.22 15.18
CA PRO A 517 31.39 8.14 14.26
C PRO A 517 32.41 7.08 14.66
N LYS A 518 32.52 6.79 15.97
CA LYS A 518 33.39 5.74 16.50
C LYS A 518 32.93 4.35 16.08
N ILE A 519 31.63 4.05 16.18
CA ILE A 519 31.08 2.76 15.72
C ILE A 519 31.28 2.62 14.21
N VAL A 520 31.00 3.67 13.43
CA VAL A 520 31.18 3.63 11.98
C VAL A 520 32.64 3.41 11.60
N HIS A 521 33.58 4.07 12.28
CA HIS A 521 35.02 3.86 12.07
C HIS A 521 35.47 2.45 12.45
N GLU A 522 34.96 1.92 13.56
CA GLU A 522 35.21 0.53 13.99
C GLU A 522 34.73 -0.47 12.92
N MET A 523 33.50 -0.33 12.43
CA MET A 523 32.94 -1.20 11.39
C MET A 523 33.68 -1.05 10.05
N GLN A 524 34.07 0.17 9.67
CA GLN A 524 34.88 0.42 8.48
C GLN A 524 36.28 -0.22 8.59
N THR A 525 36.89 -0.19 9.77
CA THR A 525 38.17 -0.87 10.02
C THR A 525 38.01 -2.37 9.95
N TRP A 526 36.93 -2.90 10.54
CA TRP A 526 36.63 -4.33 10.54
C TRP A 526 36.37 -4.88 9.13
N ILE A 527 35.59 -4.19 8.29
CA ILE A 527 35.33 -4.64 6.91
C ILE A 527 36.61 -4.57 6.05
N ASN A 528 37.49 -3.59 6.32
CA ASN A 528 38.79 -3.47 5.64
C ASN A 528 39.79 -4.55 6.08
N SER A 529 39.77 -5.00 7.34
CA SER A 529 40.75 -5.95 7.88
C SER A 529 40.38 -7.41 7.63
N MET A 530 39.11 -7.76 7.77
CA MET A 530 38.65 -9.16 7.68
C MET A 530 38.40 -9.61 6.24
N GLY A 531 38.21 -8.67 5.30
CA GLY A 531 37.91 -8.96 3.88
C GLY A 531 36.71 -9.90 3.68
N THR A 532 35.86 -10.06 4.70
CA THR A 532 34.84 -11.10 4.74
C THR A 532 33.54 -10.66 4.07
N PHE A 533 33.32 -9.37 3.88
CA PHE A 533 32.12 -8.85 3.21
C PHE A 533 32.47 -7.82 2.15
N ASP A 534 31.70 -7.83 1.07
CA ASP A 534 31.81 -6.85 -0.01
C ASP A 534 31.19 -5.52 0.37
N SER A 535 30.16 -5.55 1.23
CA SER A 535 29.51 -4.35 1.75
C SER A 535 28.73 -4.60 3.04
N ILE A 536 28.66 -3.57 3.88
CA ILE A 536 27.73 -3.46 5.00
C ILE A 536 26.85 -2.24 4.75
N THR A 537 25.52 -2.42 4.82
CA THR A 537 24.55 -1.33 4.73
C THR A 537 23.71 -1.29 5.99
N GLY A 538 23.40 -0.11 6.51
CA GLY A 538 22.55 0.02 7.69
C GLY A 538 21.73 1.29 7.70
N CYS A 539 20.60 1.27 8.39
CA CYS A 539 19.71 2.42 8.47
C CYS A 539 20.21 3.45 9.49
N LEU A 540 20.09 4.74 9.17
CA LEU A 540 20.49 5.87 10.04
C LEU A 540 19.32 6.41 10.89
N ASN A 541 18.10 5.88 10.72
CA ASN A 541 16.88 6.48 11.25
C ASN A 541 16.55 6.01 12.66
N HIS A 542 16.21 6.97 13.52
CA HIS A 542 15.87 6.72 14.92
C HIS A 542 14.58 5.89 15.10
N LYS A 543 13.58 6.08 14.24
CA LYS A 543 12.23 5.48 14.38
C LYS A 543 11.85 4.64 13.17
N MET A 544 12.81 3.89 12.67
CA MET A 544 12.58 2.99 11.55
C MET A 544 11.77 1.78 12.03
N SER A 545 10.68 1.45 11.33
CA SER A 545 10.09 0.11 11.41
C SER A 545 10.78 -0.79 10.37
N PRO A 546 11.38 -1.92 10.75
CA PRO A 546 11.98 -2.84 9.79
C PRO A 546 10.98 -3.32 8.72
N GLY A 547 9.67 -3.29 9.01
CA GLY A 547 8.61 -3.62 8.06
C GLY A 547 8.60 -2.73 6.81
N PHE A 548 9.07 -1.49 6.91
CA PHE A 548 9.19 -0.57 5.77
C PHE A 548 10.23 -1.01 4.73
N MET A 549 11.10 -1.97 5.05
CA MET A 549 12.15 -2.43 4.14
C MET A 549 11.86 -3.79 3.51
N VAL A 550 10.77 -4.46 3.87
CA VAL A 550 10.50 -5.84 3.41
C VAL A 550 10.51 -5.94 1.88
N ASN A 551 9.73 -5.08 1.22
CA ASN A 551 9.63 -5.06 -0.24
C ASN A 551 10.95 -4.63 -0.91
N MET A 552 11.60 -3.61 -0.35
CA MET A 552 12.90 -3.14 -0.83
C MET A 552 13.94 -4.27 -0.75
N MET A 553 14.02 -5.01 0.36
CA MET A 553 14.96 -6.12 0.53
C MET A 553 14.69 -7.28 -0.44
N ALA A 554 13.42 -7.65 -0.63
CA ALA A 554 13.04 -8.66 -1.62
C ALA A 554 13.46 -8.25 -3.04
N SER A 555 13.16 -7.02 -3.44
CA SER A 555 13.60 -6.46 -4.72
C SER A 555 15.13 -6.43 -4.84
N MET A 556 15.80 -5.93 -3.82
CA MET A 556 17.25 -5.76 -3.77
C MET A 556 17.99 -7.10 -3.89
N SER A 557 17.51 -8.15 -3.21
CA SER A 557 18.13 -9.48 -3.27
C SER A 557 18.19 -10.05 -4.69
N THR A 558 17.13 -9.87 -5.48
CA THR A 558 17.10 -10.34 -6.87
C THR A 558 17.93 -9.46 -7.81
N ARG A 559 17.85 -8.13 -7.67
CA ARG A 559 18.59 -7.17 -8.49
C ARG A 559 20.10 -7.25 -8.32
N LEU A 560 20.56 -7.52 -7.10
CA LEU A 560 21.99 -7.60 -6.78
C LEU A 560 22.70 -8.76 -7.48
N VAL A 561 21.97 -9.83 -7.82
CA VAL A 561 22.56 -11.01 -8.48
C VAL A 561 22.71 -10.76 -9.97
N GLU A 562 21.79 -10.01 -10.57
CA GLU A 562 21.85 -9.62 -11.99
C GLU A 562 23.00 -8.63 -12.26
N LYS A 563 23.37 -7.80 -11.26
CA LYS A 563 24.32 -6.68 -11.41
C LYS A 563 25.41 -6.66 -10.34
N ALA A 564 26.07 -7.80 -10.12
CA ALA A 564 27.05 -7.96 -9.03
C ALA A 564 28.18 -6.90 -9.06
N ASP A 565 28.70 -6.56 -10.23
CA ASP A 565 29.79 -5.59 -10.41
C ASP A 565 29.40 -4.16 -10.00
N TRP A 566 28.10 -3.85 -9.97
CA TRP A 566 27.54 -2.51 -9.71
C TRP A 566 26.65 -2.54 -8.46
N ALA A 567 27.06 -3.31 -7.45
CA ALA A 567 26.26 -3.55 -6.26
C ALA A 567 25.87 -2.25 -5.53
N SER A 568 26.81 -1.32 -5.33
CA SER A 568 26.56 -0.04 -4.64
C SER A 568 25.51 0.80 -5.37
N GLU A 569 25.68 0.98 -6.69
CA GLU A 569 24.74 1.70 -7.56
C GLU A 569 23.36 1.04 -7.59
N THR A 570 23.33 -0.29 -7.70
CA THR A 570 22.09 -1.08 -7.72
C THR A 570 21.35 -0.96 -6.39
N MET A 571 22.06 -1.04 -5.27
CA MET A 571 21.47 -0.89 -3.93
C MET A 571 20.89 0.51 -3.73
N PHE A 572 21.65 1.54 -4.11
CA PHE A 572 21.19 2.93 -4.04
C PHE A 572 19.95 3.16 -4.91
N GLU A 573 19.92 2.61 -6.14
CA GLU A 573 18.79 2.70 -7.06
C GLU A 573 17.54 2.01 -6.49
N VAL A 574 17.68 0.77 -6.01
CA VAL A 574 16.55 0.02 -5.43
C VAL A 574 15.99 0.73 -4.20
N TRP A 575 16.85 1.24 -3.32
CA TRP A 575 16.41 2.02 -2.16
C TRP A 575 15.70 3.32 -2.59
N LEU A 576 16.29 4.10 -3.51
CA LEU A 576 15.71 5.39 -3.91
C LEU A 576 14.43 5.24 -4.74
N THR A 577 14.20 4.09 -5.38
CA THR A 577 12.97 3.83 -6.15
C THR A 577 11.83 3.27 -5.30
N ASP A 578 12.12 2.64 -4.17
CA ASP A 578 11.11 2.21 -3.20
C ASP A 578 10.59 3.40 -2.39
N SER A 579 9.31 3.75 -2.56
CA SER A 579 8.70 4.94 -1.96
C SER A 579 8.59 4.86 -0.44
N ILE A 580 8.39 3.66 0.11
CA ILE A 580 8.23 3.45 1.55
C ILE A 580 9.61 3.47 2.18
N ALA A 581 10.55 2.66 1.67
CA ALA A 581 11.90 2.59 2.20
C ALA A 581 12.58 3.97 2.22
N ARG A 582 12.59 4.70 1.10
CA ARG A 582 13.26 6.03 1.02
C ARG A 582 12.62 7.10 1.90
N ALA A 583 11.30 7.07 2.08
CA ALA A 583 10.61 8.06 2.90
C ALA A 583 10.91 7.86 4.40
N HIS A 584 11.22 6.62 4.79
CA HIS A 584 11.40 6.23 6.18
C HIS A 584 12.85 5.88 6.57
N SER A 585 13.78 5.90 5.62
CA SER A 585 15.19 5.58 5.86
C SER A 585 16.14 6.50 5.09
N ASP A 586 17.25 6.81 5.74
CA ASP A 586 18.53 7.18 5.18
C ASP A 586 19.49 6.01 5.47
N LEU A 587 20.44 5.75 4.59
CA LEU A 587 21.32 4.59 4.69
C LEU A 587 22.77 5.00 4.91
N LEU A 588 23.51 4.18 5.64
CA LEU A 588 24.97 4.15 5.68
C LEU A 588 25.43 2.98 4.83
N TYR A 589 26.41 3.21 3.97
CA TYR A 589 27.07 2.20 3.16
C TYR A 589 28.57 2.16 3.48
N LEU A 590 29.06 0.96 3.80
CA LEU A 590 30.46 0.66 4.04
C LEU A 590 30.90 -0.40 3.04
N ALA A 591 32.08 -0.23 2.45
CA ALA A 591 32.69 -1.21 1.56
C ALA A 591 34.21 -1.23 1.78
N PRO A 592 34.89 -2.36 1.49
CA PRO A 592 36.35 -2.43 1.55
C PRO A 592 37.00 -1.37 0.65
N SER A 593 38.06 -0.74 1.14
CA SER A 593 38.86 0.26 0.39
C SER A 593 38.08 1.48 -0.11
N ARG A 594 36.84 1.69 0.34
CA ARG A 594 36.04 2.89 0.07
C ARG A 594 35.78 3.63 1.37
N PRO A 595 35.70 4.98 1.34
CA PRO A 595 35.24 5.72 2.50
C PRO A 595 33.78 5.36 2.81
N ALA A 596 33.41 5.40 4.08
CA ALA A 596 32.02 5.26 4.50
C ALA A 596 31.16 6.36 3.83
N GLU A 597 30.01 5.98 3.30
CA GLU A 597 29.09 6.88 2.59
C GLU A 597 27.73 6.91 3.28
N MET A 598 27.13 8.09 3.39
CA MET A 598 25.72 8.25 3.74
C MET A 598 24.90 8.49 2.47
N TRP A 599 23.78 7.81 2.38
CA TRP A 599 22.77 7.94 1.33
C TRP A 599 21.53 8.57 1.95
N LEU A 600 21.26 9.83 1.62
CA LEU A 600 20.16 10.58 2.22
C LEU A 600 19.05 10.84 1.22
N TYR A 601 17.80 10.58 1.61
CA TYR A 601 16.66 10.94 0.80
C TYR A 601 16.52 12.46 0.78
N ALA A 602 16.46 13.05 -0.41
CA ALA A 602 16.60 14.49 -0.61
C ALA A 602 15.45 15.15 -1.39
N PRO A 603 14.17 14.95 -0.98
CA PRO A 603 13.05 15.66 -1.60
C PRO A 603 13.23 17.17 -1.40
N PHE A 604 13.45 17.91 -2.49
CA PHE A 604 13.78 19.34 -2.40
C PHE A 604 12.74 20.18 -1.65
N GLN A 605 11.46 19.80 -1.66
CA GLN A 605 10.41 20.57 -0.99
C GLN A 605 10.45 20.47 0.54
N SER A 606 11.04 19.41 1.12
CA SER A 606 11.03 19.18 2.57
C SER A 606 12.42 18.95 3.17
N ARG A 607 13.30 18.25 2.43
CA ARG A 607 14.67 17.92 2.83
C ARG A 607 15.68 18.19 1.70
N PRO A 608 15.83 19.45 1.24
CA PRO A 608 16.79 19.75 0.18
C PRO A 608 18.20 19.28 0.54
N LEU A 609 18.81 18.51 -0.36
CA LEU A 609 20.13 17.91 -0.18
C LEU A 609 20.24 17.03 1.10
N GLY A 610 19.14 16.37 1.48
CA GLY A 610 19.09 15.45 2.62
C GLY A 610 18.90 16.12 3.99
N LYS A 611 18.96 17.46 4.06
CA LYS A 611 18.79 18.22 5.31
C LYS A 611 17.37 18.76 5.43
N PRO A 612 16.67 18.53 6.55
CA PRO A 612 15.34 19.10 6.76
C PRO A 612 15.40 20.62 6.78
N LEU A 613 14.41 21.26 6.17
CA LEU A 613 14.25 22.70 6.30
C LEU A 613 13.91 23.07 7.77
N PRO A 614 14.43 24.20 8.28
CA PRO A 614 14.02 24.70 9.59
C PRO A 614 12.52 25.04 9.58
N ASP A 615 11.93 25.12 10.77
CA ASP A 615 10.55 25.59 10.89
C ASP A 615 10.45 27.01 10.31
N LEU A 616 9.58 27.16 9.30
CA LEU A 616 9.36 28.42 8.61
C LEU A 616 8.91 29.53 9.57
N LEU A 617 8.21 29.18 10.66
CA LEU A 617 7.77 30.15 11.65
C LEU A 617 8.94 30.73 12.47
N GLN A 618 10.02 29.96 12.64
CA GLN A 618 11.22 30.41 13.34
C GLN A 618 12.10 31.32 12.48
N VAL A 619 12.07 31.12 11.15
CA VAL A 619 12.93 31.85 10.21
C VAL A 619 12.23 33.07 9.58
N CYS A 620 10.91 33.01 9.38
CA CYS A 620 10.16 34.04 8.66
C CYS A 620 9.09 34.72 9.53
N HIS A 621 9.39 35.95 9.95
CA HIS A 621 8.51 36.76 10.80
C HIS A 621 7.48 37.62 10.05
N CYS A 622 7.22 37.36 8.75
CA CYS A 622 6.25 38.20 8.01
C CYS A 622 4.84 38.13 8.65
N PRO A 623 4.13 39.26 8.76
CA PRO A 623 2.83 39.32 9.43
C PRO A 623 1.78 38.48 8.70
N LYS A 624 0.68 38.16 9.40
CA LYS A 624 -0.48 37.62 8.71
C LYS A 624 -1.03 38.70 7.75
N LEU A 625 -1.34 38.33 6.52
CA LEU A 625 -2.04 39.14 5.50
C LEU A 625 -3.41 39.45 6.08
N GLU A 626 -3.49 40.56 6.80
CA GLU A 626 -4.73 41.21 7.17
C GLU A 626 -5.27 41.86 5.89
N GLY A 627 -6.29 41.27 5.27
CA GLY A 627 -6.90 41.83 4.06
C GLY A 627 -7.41 40.83 3.02
N SER A 628 -7.14 39.53 3.17
CA SER A 628 -7.77 38.50 2.35
C SER A 628 -9.20 38.27 2.86
N SER A 629 -10.15 39.05 2.37
CA SER A 629 -11.58 38.87 2.61
C SER A 629 -11.97 37.41 2.40
N ALA A 630 -12.39 36.76 3.49
CA ALA A 630 -13.00 35.43 3.66
C ALA A 630 -13.45 34.68 2.39
N SER A 631 -12.53 34.31 1.49
CA SER A 631 -12.76 33.24 0.52
C SER A 631 -12.54 31.92 1.25
N SER A 632 -13.53 31.04 1.22
CA SER A 632 -13.66 29.80 2.00
C SER A 632 -12.60 28.71 1.76
N ASP A 633 -11.53 28.97 1.00
CA ASP A 633 -10.40 28.06 0.84
C ASP A 633 -9.39 28.22 1.99
N ALA A 634 -9.64 27.52 3.10
CA ALA A 634 -8.79 27.53 4.30
C ALA A 634 -7.34 27.05 4.07
N THR A 635 -7.03 26.46 2.90
CA THR A 635 -5.68 26.00 2.53
C THR A 635 -4.79 27.10 1.95
N VAL A 636 -5.34 28.23 1.51
CA VAL A 636 -4.59 29.30 0.81
C VAL A 636 -3.78 30.20 1.78
N GLY A 637 -3.92 30.02 3.09
CA GLY A 637 -3.33 30.91 4.10
C GLY A 637 -2.07 30.43 4.85
N ARG A 638 -1.69 29.15 4.77
CA ARG A 638 -0.59 28.62 5.60
C ARG A 638 0.77 28.97 5.00
N LYS A 639 1.66 29.52 5.84
CA LYS A 639 3.08 29.73 5.48
C LYS A 639 3.68 28.36 5.16
N GLN A 640 4.23 28.21 3.96
CA GLN A 640 4.92 27.01 3.50
C GLN A 640 6.22 27.40 2.81
N TRP A 641 7.19 26.50 2.84
CA TRP A 641 8.40 26.63 2.05
C TRP A 641 8.08 26.38 0.57
N LYS A 642 8.57 27.25 -0.31
CA LYS A 642 8.66 27.01 -1.76
C LYS A 642 10.12 26.86 -2.11
N VAL A 643 10.54 25.66 -2.52
CA VAL A 643 11.93 25.40 -2.86
C VAL A 643 12.12 25.34 -4.37
N THR A 644 13.16 26.02 -4.84
CA THR A 644 13.65 25.98 -6.22
C THR A 644 15.12 25.54 -6.21
N HIS A 645 15.52 24.75 -7.21
CA HIS A 645 16.89 24.25 -7.32
C HIS A 645 17.33 24.13 -8.77
N GLU A 646 18.64 24.18 -8.99
CA GLU A 646 19.28 23.94 -10.29
C GLU A 646 19.91 22.54 -10.40
N GLY A 647 19.73 21.70 -9.37
CA GLY A 647 20.38 20.39 -9.25
C GLY A 647 20.00 19.39 -10.33
N LYS A 648 21.01 18.80 -10.97
CA LYS A 648 20.88 17.68 -11.92
C LYS A 648 21.49 16.40 -11.34
N GLY A 649 21.00 15.23 -11.77
CA GLY A 649 21.61 13.96 -11.38
C GLY A 649 23.08 13.88 -11.82
N GLY A 650 23.94 13.38 -10.93
CA GLY A 650 25.40 13.34 -11.07
C GLY A 650 26.13 14.63 -10.67
N GLN A 651 25.42 15.72 -10.39
CA GLN A 651 26.06 17.00 -10.08
C GLN A 651 26.66 17.00 -8.66
N PRO A 652 27.88 17.53 -8.47
CA PRO A 652 28.45 17.75 -7.13
C PRO A 652 27.54 18.67 -6.31
N ILE A 653 27.23 18.28 -5.07
CA ILE A 653 26.27 19.02 -4.24
C ILE A 653 26.72 20.46 -3.93
N SER A 654 28.03 20.70 -3.87
CA SER A 654 28.63 22.04 -3.70
C SER A 654 28.32 23.02 -4.83
N GLN A 655 27.99 22.51 -6.02
CA GLN A 655 27.66 23.32 -7.19
C GLN A 655 26.14 23.56 -7.31
N ILE A 656 25.33 22.95 -6.44
CA ILE A 656 23.87 23.03 -6.52
C ILE A 656 23.40 24.26 -5.76
N LYS A 657 22.78 25.19 -6.48
CA LYS A 657 22.08 26.33 -5.88
C LYS A 657 20.68 25.91 -5.48
N VAL A 658 20.39 26.00 -4.18
CA VAL A 658 19.05 25.76 -3.64
C VAL A 658 18.55 27.04 -2.99
N ARG A 659 17.33 27.44 -3.36
CA ARG A 659 16.66 28.62 -2.81
C ARG A 659 15.33 28.19 -2.20
N ALA A 660 15.17 28.45 -0.91
CA ALA A 660 13.91 28.31 -0.22
C ALA A 660 13.25 29.69 -0.10
N ALA A 661 11.95 29.79 -0.33
CA ALA A 661 11.20 31.04 -0.20
C ALA A 661 9.94 30.85 0.62
N CYS A 662 9.55 31.87 1.38
CA CYS A 662 8.27 31.85 2.08
C CYS A 662 7.14 31.99 1.05
N SER A 663 6.18 31.07 1.06
CA SER A 663 5.01 31.12 0.16
C SER A 663 4.25 32.45 0.24
N ARG A 664 4.29 33.11 1.41
CA ARG A 664 3.59 34.36 1.73
C ARG A 664 4.34 35.61 1.30
N CYS A 665 5.42 35.98 2.00
CA CYS A 665 6.14 37.24 1.76
C CYS A 665 7.17 37.16 0.62
N LYS A 666 7.40 35.96 0.05
CA LYS A 666 8.39 35.72 -1.01
C LYS A 666 9.84 36.03 -0.62
N GLN A 667 10.12 36.32 0.64
CA GLN A 667 11.48 36.37 1.15
C GLN A 667 12.16 35.03 0.84
N HIS A 668 13.40 35.10 0.35
CA HIS A 668 14.17 33.95 -0.08
C HIS A 668 15.43 33.79 0.76
N TRP A 669 15.83 32.54 0.93
CA TRP A 669 17.05 32.13 1.62
C TRP A 669 17.80 31.18 0.70
N GLN A 670 19.07 31.49 0.44
CA GLN A 670 19.96 30.56 -0.24
C GLN A 670 20.48 29.57 0.80
N LEU A 671 20.26 28.28 0.56
CA LEU A 671 20.75 27.25 1.46
C LEU A 671 22.25 27.01 1.20
N PRO A 672 23.08 26.91 2.25
CA PRO A 672 24.51 26.72 2.10
C PRO A 672 24.79 25.32 1.55
N SER A 673 25.41 25.26 0.38
CA SER A 673 25.86 24.01 -0.25
C SER A 673 27.36 23.98 -0.54
N ALA A 674 28.04 25.14 -0.60
CA ALA A 674 29.43 25.27 -1.05
C ALA A 674 30.42 24.33 -0.33
N ASP A 675 30.25 24.14 0.99
CA ASP A 675 31.13 23.30 1.81
C ASP A 675 30.67 21.83 1.88
N MET A 676 29.58 21.48 1.19
CA MET A 676 29.05 20.11 1.20
C MET A 676 29.79 19.25 0.16
N VAL A 677 30.23 18.07 0.57
CA VAL A 677 30.92 17.10 -0.29
C VAL A 677 29.95 15.97 -0.65
N GLY A 678 29.91 15.57 -1.93
CA GLY A 678 29.07 14.49 -2.41
C GLY A 678 28.43 14.75 -3.77
N ASP A 679 27.58 13.83 -4.22
CA ASP A 679 26.86 13.93 -5.48
C ASP A 679 25.35 13.74 -5.33
N LEU A 680 24.58 14.53 -6.10
CA LEU A 680 23.12 14.38 -6.20
C LEU A 680 22.79 13.27 -7.19
N LYS A 681 21.89 12.36 -6.83
CA LYS A 681 21.29 11.38 -7.73
C LYS A 681 19.84 11.74 -8.02
N ASN A 682 19.42 11.49 -9.25
CA ASN A 682 18.02 11.60 -9.68
C ASN A 682 17.64 10.32 -10.43
N ILE A 683 16.69 9.56 -9.88
CA ILE A 683 16.20 8.31 -10.45
C ILE A 683 14.68 8.41 -10.52
N GLY A 684 14.12 8.46 -11.73
CA GLY A 684 12.67 8.56 -11.92
C GLY A 684 12.03 9.80 -11.27
N GLY A 685 12.75 10.93 -11.20
CA GLY A 685 12.28 12.17 -10.55
C GLY A 685 12.43 12.17 -9.03
N GLN A 686 12.97 11.10 -8.45
CA GLN A 686 13.27 11.01 -7.02
C GLN A 686 14.72 11.41 -6.79
N TYR A 687 14.94 12.24 -5.77
CA TYR A 687 16.25 12.80 -5.47
C TYR A 687 16.83 12.18 -4.20
N GLY A 688 18.09 11.77 -4.28
CA GLY A 688 18.89 11.33 -3.14
C GLY A 688 20.29 11.92 -3.25
N VAL A 689 21.00 12.05 -2.13
CA VAL A 689 22.39 12.50 -2.12
C VAL A 689 23.29 11.41 -1.55
N ARG A 690 24.48 11.25 -2.13
CA ARG A 690 25.57 10.44 -1.57
C ARG A 690 26.64 11.37 -1.05
N ILE A 691 26.96 11.25 0.23
CA ILE A 691 27.95 12.09 0.90
C ILE A 691 28.92 11.21 1.69
N PRO A 692 30.22 11.56 1.79
CA PRO A 692 31.13 10.85 2.68
C PRO A 692 30.68 11.05 4.13
N TYR A 693 30.71 9.98 4.92
CA TYR A 693 30.39 10.03 6.34
C TYR A 693 31.45 10.83 7.11
N PHE A 694 32.72 10.58 6.81
CA PHE A 694 33.85 11.33 7.36
C PHE A 694 34.28 12.40 6.37
N ILE A 695 34.13 13.67 6.74
CA ILE A 695 34.69 14.78 5.97
C ILE A 695 36.17 14.84 6.30
N SER A 696 37.04 14.46 5.37
CA SER A 696 38.47 14.76 5.48
C SER A 696 38.61 16.27 5.42
N LYS A 697 38.92 16.92 6.55
CA LYS A 697 39.45 18.28 6.50
C LYS A 697 40.79 18.17 5.79
N THR A 698 40.86 18.60 4.54
CA THR A 698 42.14 18.92 3.92
C THR A 698 42.73 20.03 4.77
N HIS A 699 43.77 19.70 5.54
CA HIS A 699 44.59 20.70 6.22
C HIS A 699 45.39 21.42 5.13
N ASP A 700 44.74 22.39 4.47
CA ASP A 700 45.42 23.41 3.67
C ASP A 700 45.96 24.51 4.58
#